data_AF-A0A5B7V8C2-F1
#
_entry.id   AF-A0A5B7V8C2-F1
#
_cell.length_a   1.000
_cell.length_b   1.000
_cell.length_c   1.000
_cell.angle_alpha   90.00
_cell.angle_beta   90.00
_cell.angle_gamma   90.00
#
_symmetry.space_group_name_H-M   'P 1'
#
loop_
_entity.id
_entity.type
_entity.pdbx_description
1 polymer ?
#
loop_
_entity_poly.entity_id
_entity_poly.type
_entity_poly.pdbx_seq_one_letter_code
_entity_poly.pdbx_strand_id
1 'polypeptide(L)'
;MGTNDDWYAAEPVVQLAGKEVPREWAGAVVETLVETSVAQPARACVRFHDPDRTMLAKLNVSIGARLVVHAALDGRRRQLFAGEVTELQTQLTSDTSQTFAVVWGMDGGHRLQRGRQVRAYSNASLEKIVREAAARAGLVCGDVHGARETIPYLAQPNMTDWELLQHLAVERGLRVSVEGKQGTVLHLRRAAPETGRPRVILRRGDNLLSVTAALTSAGQVDTVEVRGWDVTHKKPLSSETVKTEKSDRVRIGLSPADACRPFRRAGGARLLVAGRPYAVKAEAKTAAQALAADCAAGFAGLQAVAKGNPGLQAGQWITVAGVGAPFTGDYTISSSRHSFASGQGARTTYTTHVLVDRAPAGPVPAPAPLSAQGVAIGLVTKVKKEDSKEKDDNKEGWVRLKLPWLDESYETDWVRSVQFGGVGGGGVVPVEVGDEVLVAFEHGRLDRPYVLGGLYNGKDHPSDHDGVQLFGPEGKANRRSLASRAGDRIELLTPADGPQGIRLVTGLTSDKGDEKAQRLSLLLDRSAHAIALSAGTDDKAVSLQLDCAGQFAALGAGTDKDQAQICLDQKNKKLTLGTGTGTNAVNLTLNHDTQTLTLAAGTDNNQAQICLDQKNKKLTLGTGTGTNAVNLTLNHDTQTLTLAAGTDNNQAQICLDQKNKKLTLGTGTGTNAVNLTLNHDTQTLTLAAGTDNNQAQICLDQKNKKLTLNGGAAGTLELAANNINITATEKLTLQGKNVDIN
;
A
#
# COMPACT_ATOMS: atom_id res chain seq x y z
N MET A 1 59.25 -35.32 -5.95
CA MET A 1 58.34 -36.21 -5.19
C MET A 1 57.04 -36.27 -5.96
N GLY A 2 56.84 -37.34 -6.73
CA GLY A 2 55.65 -37.54 -7.57
C GLY A 2 54.45 -37.91 -6.72
N THR A 3 53.32 -37.24 -6.95
CA THR A 3 52.05 -37.58 -6.32
C THR A 3 51.38 -38.70 -7.13
N ASN A 4 51.13 -39.78 -6.42
CA ASN A 4 50.74 -41.11 -6.84
C ASN A 4 49.26 -41.19 -7.31
N ASP A 5 48.87 -40.37 -8.30
CA ASP A 5 47.47 -40.18 -8.74
C ASP A 5 47.34 -40.24 -10.27
N ASP A 6 47.97 -41.25 -10.88
CA ASP A 6 47.98 -41.53 -12.32
C ASP A 6 46.66 -42.18 -12.80
N TRP A 7 45.54 -41.46 -12.64
CA TRP A 7 44.20 -41.96 -13.03
C TRP A 7 43.96 -42.01 -14.55
N TYR A 8 44.93 -41.68 -15.39
CA TYR A 8 44.73 -41.49 -16.83
C TYR A 8 44.39 -42.77 -17.60
N ALA A 9 44.68 -43.93 -17.01
CA ALA A 9 44.32 -45.25 -17.54
C ALA A 9 43.03 -45.80 -16.90
N ALA A 10 42.31 -44.99 -16.11
CA ALA A 10 41.09 -45.44 -15.46
C ALA A 10 39.98 -45.75 -16.46
N GLU A 11 39.19 -46.77 -16.14
CA GLU A 11 38.02 -47.18 -16.90
C GLU A 11 36.73 -46.73 -16.20
N PRO A 12 35.65 -46.45 -16.97
CA PRO A 12 34.37 -46.11 -16.38
C PRO A 12 33.69 -47.36 -15.83
N VAL A 13 33.35 -47.35 -14.54
CA VAL A 13 32.47 -48.36 -13.93
C VAL A 13 31.10 -47.74 -13.72
N VAL A 14 30.11 -48.23 -14.48
CA VAL A 14 28.74 -47.72 -14.50
C VAL A 14 27.83 -48.62 -13.67
N GLN A 15 27.00 -48.00 -12.85
CA GLN A 15 25.91 -48.68 -12.14
C GLN A 15 24.57 -48.10 -12.57
N LEU A 16 23.64 -48.97 -12.94
CA LEU A 16 22.27 -48.65 -13.34
C LEU A 16 21.30 -49.40 -12.44
N ALA A 17 20.23 -48.72 -11.99
CA ALA A 17 19.23 -49.28 -11.08
C ALA A 17 19.85 -49.93 -9.82
N GLY A 18 20.97 -49.38 -9.33
CA GLY A 18 21.69 -49.85 -8.14
C GLY A 18 22.57 -51.10 -8.36
N LYS A 19 22.68 -51.61 -9.59
CA LYS A 19 23.54 -52.75 -9.94
C LYS A 19 24.63 -52.30 -10.91
N GLU A 20 25.83 -52.88 -10.77
CA GLU A 20 26.89 -52.69 -11.77
C GLU A 20 26.44 -53.27 -13.11
N VAL A 21 26.72 -52.55 -14.21
CA VAL A 21 26.37 -53.01 -15.55
C VAL A 21 27.04 -54.38 -15.79
N PRO A 22 26.29 -55.43 -16.16
CA PRO A 22 26.85 -56.76 -16.39
C PRO A 22 27.95 -56.75 -17.44
N ARG A 23 28.92 -57.67 -17.33
CA ARG A 23 30.09 -57.75 -18.23
C ARG A 23 29.73 -57.76 -19.72
N GLU A 24 28.60 -58.39 -20.08
CA GLU A 24 28.10 -58.44 -21.46
C GLU A 24 27.84 -57.03 -22.06
N TRP A 25 27.36 -56.09 -21.24
CA TRP A 25 27.05 -54.72 -21.65
C TRP A 25 28.17 -53.74 -21.30
N ALA A 26 29.03 -54.08 -20.34
CA ALA A 26 30.20 -53.26 -20.00
C ALA A 26 31.16 -53.12 -21.20
N GLY A 27 31.37 -54.19 -21.96
CA GLY A 27 32.15 -54.15 -23.21
C GLY A 27 31.47 -53.41 -24.36
N ALA A 28 30.16 -53.17 -24.24
CA ALA A 28 29.38 -52.42 -25.23
C ALA A 28 29.38 -50.89 -24.96
N VAL A 29 29.97 -50.42 -23.86
CA VAL A 29 30.09 -48.97 -23.58
C VAL A 29 31.09 -48.36 -24.56
N VAL A 30 30.61 -47.43 -25.38
CA VAL A 30 31.42 -46.73 -26.39
C VAL A 30 31.92 -45.40 -25.84
N GLU A 31 31.08 -44.75 -25.02
CA GLU A 31 31.37 -43.44 -24.48
C GLU A 31 30.70 -43.26 -23.12
N THR A 32 31.42 -42.66 -22.18
CA THR A 32 30.86 -42.17 -20.91
C THR A 32 31.32 -40.74 -20.68
N LEU A 33 30.36 -39.84 -20.49
CA LEU A 33 30.60 -38.43 -20.19
C LEU A 33 30.05 -38.10 -18.81
N VAL A 34 30.82 -37.37 -18.01
CA VAL A 34 30.36 -36.79 -16.74
C VAL A 34 30.70 -35.31 -16.72
N GLU A 35 29.70 -34.47 -16.54
CA GLU A 35 29.81 -33.01 -16.48
C GLU A 35 29.43 -32.50 -15.10
N THR A 36 30.26 -31.63 -14.54
CA THR A 36 29.99 -30.88 -13.31
C THR A 36 30.15 -29.39 -13.58
N SER A 37 29.28 -28.57 -13.00
CA SER A 37 29.31 -27.11 -13.16
C SER A 37 28.90 -26.43 -11.86
N VAL A 38 29.43 -25.23 -11.62
CA VAL A 38 28.93 -24.37 -10.52
C VAL A 38 27.61 -23.68 -10.86
N ALA A 39 27.19 -23.70 -12.13
CA ALA A 39 26.01 -23.00 -12.62
C ALA A 39 24.80 -23.92 -12.90
N GLN A 40 25.03 -25.23 -13.06
CA GLN A 40 24.03 -26.22 -13.46
C GLN A 40 24.18 -27.51 -12.66
N PRO A 41 23.11 -28.29 -12.47
CA PRO A 41 23.18 -29.65 -11.92
C PRO A 41 24.17 -30.52 -12.72
N ALA A 42 24.85 -31.44 -12.04
CA ALA A 42 25.75 -32.37 -12.71
C ALA A 42 24.99 -33.30 -13.66
N ARG A 43 25.63 -33.70 -14.75
CA ARG A 43 25.06 -34.58 -15.78
C ARG A 43 25.99 -35.74 -16.06
N ALA A 44 25.42 -36.88 -16.39
CA ALA A 44 26.15 -38.01 -16.93
C ALA A 44 25.43 -38.57 -18.16
N CYS A 45 26.23 -39.06 -19.11
CA CYS A 45 25.76 -39.75 -20.30
C CYS A 45 26.56 -41.03 -20.44
N VAL A 46 25.88 -42.14 -20.67
CA VAL A 46 26.49 -43.43 -20.98
C VAL A 46 25.90 -43.94 -22.28
N ARG A 47 26.74 -44.12 -23.28
CA ARG A 47 26.36 -44.55 -24.63
C ARG A 47 26.85 -45.98 -24.87
N PHE A 48 25.91 -46.84 -25.20
CA PHE A 48 26.11 -48.28 -25.42
C PHE A 48 25.87 -48.61 -26.88
N HIS A 49 26.73 -49.43 -27.46
CA HIS A 49 26.48 -50.11 -28.72
C HIS A 49 25.41 -51.20 -28.50
N ASP A 50 24.27 -51.08 -29.16
CA ASP A 50 23.11 -51.97 -28.97
C ASP A 50 22.46 -52.33 -30.31
N PRO A 51 23.13 -53.14 -31.16
CA PRO A 51 22.66 -53.47 -32.51
C PRO A 51 21.26 -54.09 -32.53
N ASP A 52 20.94 -54.90 -31.50
CA ASP A 52 19.66 -55.60 -31.38
C ASP A 52 18.57 -54.76 -30.69
N ARG A 53 18.91 -53.59 -30.16
CA ARG A 53 18.00 -52.69 -29.41
C ARG A 53 17.37 -53.36 -28.19
N THR A 54 18.11 -54.25 -27.53
CA THR A 54 17.59 -55.05 -26.39
C THR A 54 18.13 -54.60 -25.04
N MET A 55 19.16 -53.75 -25.00
CA MET A 55 19.89 -53.41 -23.78
C MET A 55 18.99 -52.78 -22.72
N LEU A 56 18.22 -51.74 -23.09
CA LEU A 56 17.37 -51.01 -22.14
C LEU A 56 16.32 -51.91 -21.49
N ALA A 57 15.72 -52.81 -22.29
CA ALA A 57 14.74 -53.77 -21.81
C ALA A 57 15.38 -54.83 -20.89
N LYS A 58 16.52 -55.40 -21.29
CA LYS A 58 17.24 -56.44 -20.53
C LYS A 58 17.77 -55.93 -19.19
N LEU A 59 18.24 -54.68 -19.16
CA LEU A 59 18.72 -54.04 -17.93
C LEU A 59 17.61 -53.41 -17.10
N ASN A 60 16.37 -53.43 -17.59
CA ASN A 60 15.19 -52.87 -16.93
C ASN A 60 15.41 -51.41 -16.46
N VAL A 61 16.05 -50.61 -17.30
CA VAL A 61 16.38 -49.22 -16.98
C VAL A 61 15.16 -48.35 -17.22
N SER A 62 14.78 -47.57 -16.21
CA SER A 62 13.65 -46.63 -16.27
C SER A 62 14.09 -45.24 -15.85
N ILE A 63 13.32 -44.22 -16.27
CA ILE A 63 13.49 -42.85 -15.78
C ILE A 63 13.24 -42.85 -14.26
N GLY A 64 14.13 -42.19 -13.52
CA GLY A 64 14.17 -42.20 -12.06
C GLY A 64 15.02 -43.32 -11.45
N ALA A 65 15.49 -44.29 -12.24
CA ALA A 65 16.43 -45.29 -11.76
C ALA A 65 17.78 -44.65 -11.37
N ARG A 66 18.48 -45.25 -10.41
CA ARG A 66 19.78 -44.74 -9.95
C ARG A 66 20.86 -44.92 -11.02
N LEU A 67 21.64 -43.87 -11.27
CA LEU A 67 22.84 -43.89 -12.12
C LEU A 67 24.05 -43.46 -11.31
N VAL A 68 25.12 -44.26 -11.31
CA VAL A 68 26.39 -43.92 -10.68
C VAL A 68 27.54 -44.23 -11.63
N VAL A 69 28.49 -43.30 -11.76
CA VAL A 69 29.70 -43.48 -12.58
C VAL A 69 30.92 -43.32 -11.70
N HIS A 70 31.82 -44.30 -11.75
CA HIS A 70 33.12 -44.26 -11.09
C HIS A 70 34.25 -44.29 -12.13
N ALA A 71 35.35 -43.61 -11.83
CA ALA A 71 36.64 -43.92 -12.44
C ALA A 71 37.30 -45.04 -11.63
N ALA A 72 37.72 -46.12 -12.29
CA ALA A 72 38.37 -47.26 -11.65
C ALA A 72 39.76 -47.53 -12.24
N LEU A 73 40.75 -47.69 -11.37
CA LEU A 73 42.13 -48.03 -11.75
C LEU A 73 42.79 -48.84 -10.63
N ASP A 74 43.46 -49.94 -10.97
CA ASP A 74 44.23 -50.78 -10.04
C ASP A 74 43.48 -51.13 -8.74
N GLY A 75 42.19 -51.48 -8.86
CA GLY A 75 41.31 -51.81 -7.74
C GLY A 75 40.80 -50.60 -6.93
N ARG A 76 41.30 -49.39 -7.20
CA ARG A 76 40.78 -48.13 -6.61
C ARG A 76 39.58 -47.66 -7.42
N ARG A 77 38.55 -47.15 -6.74
CA ARG A 77 37.35 -46.55 -7.36
C ARG A 77 37.12 -45.16 -6.79
N ARG A 78 36.88 -44.18 -7.67
CA ARG A 78 36.46 -42.82 -7.27
C ARG A 78 35.18 -42.43 -7.98
N GLN A 79 34.16 -42.04 -7.22
CA GLN A 79 32.88 -41.63 -7.76
C GLN A 79 33.03 -40.29 -8.51
N LEU A 80 32.61 -40.27 -9.78
CA LEU A 80 32.53 -39.07 -10.60
C LEU A 80 31.13 -38.47 -10.60
N PHE A 81 30.11 -39.33 -10.56
CA PHE A 81 28.71 -38.93 -10.63
C PHE A 81 27.83 -39.89 -9.82
N ALA A 82 26.81 -39.33 -9.16
CA ALA A 82 25.68 -40.09 -8.62
C ALA A 82 24.41 -39.27 -8.82
N GLY A 83 23.37 -39.91 -9.34
CA GLY A 83 22.10 -39.26 -9.63
C GLY A 83 21.07 -40.23 -10.17
N GLU A 84 20.18 -39.70 -10.99
CA GLU A 84 19.01 -40.39 -11.49
C GLU A 84 18.98 -40.34 -13.01
N VAL A 85 18.51 -41.42 -13.64
CA VAL A 85 18.23 -41.45 -15.07
C VAL A 85 17.11 -40.46 -15.37
N THR A 86 17.39 -39.46 -16.19
CA THR A 86 16.42 -38.42 -16.58
C THR A 86 15.94 -38.61 -18.01
N GLU A 87 16.69 -39.32 -18.84
CA GLU A 87 16.37 -39.51 -20.25
C GLU A 87 16.99 -40.81 -20.79
N LEU A 88 16.25 -41.48 -21.66
CA LEU A 88 16.66 -42.68 -22.38
C LEU A 88 16.49 -42.39 -23.88
N GLN A 89 17.55 -42.60 -24.66
CA GLN A 89 17.52 -42.39 -26.12
C GLN A 89 17.90 -43.67 -26.86
N THR A 90 17.35 -43.84 -28.05
CA THR A 90 17.87 -44.73 -29.09
C THR A 90 18.38 -43.90 -30.25
N GLN A 91 19.57 -44.22 -30.76
CA GLN A 91 20.18 -43.54 -31.89
C GLN A 91 20.42 -44.57 -32.99
N LEU A 92 19.80 -44.30 -34.14
CA LEU A 92 19.93 -45.10 -35.36
C LEU A 92 20.64 -44.25 -36.41
N THR A 93 21.63 -44.81 -37.08
CA THR A 93 22.27 -44.16 -38.24
C THR A 93 21.95 -44.94 -39.52
N SER A 94 22.34 -44.40 -40.68
CA SER A 94 22.23 -45.11 -41.96
C SER A 94 23.06 -46.39 -42.01
N ASP A 95 24.11 -46.48 -41.18
CA ASP A 95 24.84 -47.73 -40.92
C ASP A 95 24.11 -48.51 -39.82
N THR A 96 23.49 -49.64 -40.19
CA THR A 96 22.75 -50.49 -39.27
C THR A 96 23.63 -51.10 -38.18
N SER A 97 24.96 -51.15 -38.38
CA SER A 97 25.92 -51.56 -37.36
C SER A 97 26.16 -50.49 -36.29
N GLN A 98 25.73 -49.25 -36.51
CA GLN A 98 25.90 -48.11 -35.59
C GLN A 98 24.56 -47.76 -34.92
N THR A 99 24.03 -48.70 -34.16
CA THR A 99 22.84 -48.50 -33.31
C THR A 99 23.28 -48.34 -31.86
N PHE A 100 22.78 -47.30 -31.18
CA PHE A 100 23.14 -47.01 -29.81
C PHE A 100 21.94 -46.84 -28.89
N ALA A 101 22.08 -47.33 -27.65
CA ALA A 101 21.26 -46.95 -26.52
C ALA A 101 22.01 -45.91 -25.68
N VAL A 102 21.36 -44.81 -25.31
CA VAL A 102 21.97 -43.73 -24.53
C VAL A 102 21.17 -43.52 -23.25
N VAL A 103 21.88 -43.55 -22.12
CA VAL A 103 21.31 -43.28 -20.81
C VAL A 103 21.86 -41.95 -20.31
N TRP A 104 20.97 -40.97 -20.16
CA TRP A 104 21.28 -39.68 -19.55
C TRP A 104 20.78 -39.65 -18.12
N GLY A 105 21.60 -39.09 -17.23
CA GLY A 105 21.18 -38.81 -15.87
C GLY A 105 21.68 -37.47 -15.36
N MET A 106 20.99 -36.98 -14.33
CA MET A 106 21.34 -35.75 -13.63
C MET A 106 21.38 -36.01 -12.12
N ASP A 107 22.19 -35.24 -11.39
CA ASP A 107 22.18 -35.32 -9.93
C ASP A 107 20.83 -34.84 -9.35
N GLY A 108 20.65 -34.93 -8.03
CA GLY A 108 19.42 -34.52 -7.37
C GLY A 108 19.03 -33.05 -7.61
N GLY A 109 19.95 -32.19 -8.05
CA GLY A 109 19.71 -30.78 -8.36
C GLY A 109 18.71 -30.58 -9.49
N HIS A 110 18.56 -31.53 -10.42
CA HIS A 110 17.55 -31.45 -11.48
C HIS A 110 16.11 -31.41 -10.93
N ARG A 111 15.87 -31.95 -9.73
CA ARG A 111 14.55 -31.91 -9.08
C ARG A 111 14.17 -30.50 -8.63
N LEU A 112 15.16 -29.68 -8.26
CA LEU A 112 14.96 -28.26 -7.90
C LEU A 112 14.57 -27.40 -9.10
N GLN A 113 14.78 -27.90 -10.33
CA GLN A 113 14.39 -27.23 -11.58
C GLN A 113 12.94 -27.58 -11.99
N ARG A 114 12.27 -28.51 -11.30
CA ARG A 114 10.91 -28.94 -11.63
C ARG A 114 9.87 -28.08 -10.93
N GLY A 115 8.92 -27.57 -11.71
CA GLY A 115 7.85 -26.72 -11.21
C GLY A 115 8.34 -25.33 -10.82
N ARG A 116 7.46 -24.35 -10.92
CA ARG A 116 7.73 -22.98 -10.50
C ARG A 116 6.86 -22.68 -9.29
N GLN A 117 7.43 -21.96 -8.32
CA GLN A 117 6.78 -21.67 -7.04
C GLN A 117 6.44 -20.19 -6.97
N VAL A 118 5.31 -19.87 -6.32
CA VAL A 118 4.98 -18.53 -5.86
C VAL A 118 4.94 -18.57 -4.34
N ARG A 119 5.97 -18.05 -3.68
CA ARG A 119 6.12 -18.15 -2.21
C ARG A 119 6.65 -16.87 -1.59
N ALA A 120 6.35 -16.69 -0.31
CA ALA A 120 6.89 -15.64 0.54
C ALA A 120 7.64 -16.26 1.72
N TYR A 121 8.81 -15.72 2.04
CA TYR A 121 9.60 -16.09 3.20
C TYR A 121 9.77 -14.85 4.08
N SER A 122 9.04 -14.80 5.19
CA SER A 122 9.13 -13.72 6.19
C SER A 122 10.12 -14.09 7.29
N ASN A 123 11.08 -13.22 7.59
CA ASN A 123 12.11 -13.36 8.61
C ASN A 123 12.77 -14.75 8.59
N ALA A 124 13.08 -15.25 7.41
CA ALA A 124 13.61 -16.61 7.22
C ALA A 124 15.13 -16.60 7.19
N SER A 125 15.75 -17.57 7.87
CA SER A 125 17.19 -17.80 7.71
C SER A 125 17.50 -18.44 6.35
N LEU A 126 18.72 -18.23 5.85
CA LEU A 126 19.16 -18.87 4.60
C LEU A 126 19.05 -20.39 4.69
N GLU A 127 19.40 -20.99 5.83
CA GLU A 127 19.25 -22.42 6.06
C GLU A 127 17.79 -22.89 5.99
N LYS A 128 16.85 -22.10 6.54
CA LYS A 128 15.41 -22.43 6.45
C LYS A 128 14.96 -22.49 5.00
N ILE A 129 15.33 -21.51 4.18
CA ILE A 129 14.97 -21.44 2.75
C ILE A 129 15.55 -22.66 2.00
N VAL A 130 16.84 -22.96 2.21
CA VAL A 130 17.52 -24.12 1.59
C VAL A 130 16.87 -25.42 2.02
N ARG A 131 16.54 -25.56 3.30
CA ARG A 131 15.91 -26.77 3.84
C ARG A 131 14.52 -27.02 3.29
N GLU A 132 13.71 -25.97 3.16
CA GLU A 132 12.38 -26.07 2.56
C GLU A 132 12.45 -26.42 1.05
N ALA A 133 13.39 -25.82 0.32
CA ALA A 133 13.65 -26.17 -1.08
C ALA A 133 14.13 -27.63 -1.23
N ALA A 134 15.05 -28.06 -0.37
CA ALA A 134 15.53 -29.44 -0.34
C ALA A 134 14.38 -30.43 -0.08
N ALA A 135 13.54 -30.16 0.93
CA ALA A 135 12.42 -31.02 1.28
C ALA A 135 11.43 -31.20 0.12
N ARG A 136 11.09 -30.11 -0.60
CA ARG A 136 10.22 -30.18 -1.79
C ARG A 136 10.80 -31.03 -2.92
N ALA A 137 12.12 -30.95 -3.11
CA ALA A 137 12.82 -31.74 -4.11
C ALA A 137 13.16 -33.17 -3.65
N GLY A 138 12.81 -33.56 -2.41
CA GLY A 138 13.21 -34.85 -1.83
C GLY A 138 14.72 -34.99 -1.62
N LEU A 139 15.39 -33.88 -1.33
CA LEU A 139 16.82 -33.78 -1.02
C LEU A 139 17.03 -33.54 0.47
N VAL A 140 18.24 -33.83 0.94
CA VAL A 140 18.68 -33.54 2.31
C VAL A 140 19.39 -32.18 2.32
N CYS A 141 19.03 -31.31 3.27
CA CYS A 141 19.77 -30.08 3.52
C CYS A 141 21.13 -30.41 4.18
N GLY A 142 22.22 -30.08 3.50
CA GLY A 142 23.58 -30.16 4.05
C GLY A 142 24.07 -28.80 4.55
N ASP A 143 25.38 -28.61 4.50
CA ASP A 143 26.05 -27.36 4.91
C ASP A 143 25.58 -26.13 4.12
N VAL A 144 25.21 -25.09 4.88
CA VAL A 144 24.83 -23.78 4.35
C VAL A 144 25.77 -22.73 4.94
N HIS A 145 26.65 -22.16 4.13
CA HIS A 145 27.48 -21.03 4.56
C HIS A 145 26.59 -19.81 4.85
N GLY A 146 26.80 -19.15 5.99
CA GLY A 146 25.89 -18.09 6.43
C GLY A 146 24.51 -18.59 6.86
N ALA A 147 24.37 -19.86 7.28
CA ALA A 147 23.10 -20.50 7.67
C ALA A 147 22.15 -19.64 8.52
N ARG A 148 22.70 -18.86 9.46
CA ARG A 148 21.95 -18.04 10.42
C ARG A 148 21.61 -16.64 9.91
N GLU A 149 22.11 -16.23 8.74
CA GLU A 149 21.73 -14.94 8.15
C GLU A 149 20.24 -14.94 7.82
N THR A 150 19.52 -13.95 8.33
CA THR A 150 18.09 -13.80 8.16
C THR A 150 17.78 -12.79 7.06
N ILE A 151 16.85 -13.15 6.18
CA ILE A 151 16.29 -12.26 5.17
C ILE A 151 14.93 -11.78 5.70
N PRO A 152 14.73 -10.46 5.90
CA PRO A 152 13.49 -9.92 6.46
C PRO A 152 12.25 -10.33 5.66
N TYR A 153 12.34 -10.23 4.33
CA TYR A 153 11.31 -10.71 3.43
C TYR A 153 11.92 -11.07 2.07
N LEU A 154 11.50 -12.22 1.53
CA LEU A 154 11.90 -12.69 0.21
C LEU A 154 10.68 -13.28 -0.50
N ALA A 155 10.44 -12.83 -1.73
CA ALA A 155 9.48 -13.46 -2.62
C ALA A 155 10.20 -14.39 -3.60
N GLN A 156 9.58 -15.54 -3.88
CA GLN A 156 9.92 -16.43 -4.99
C GLN A 156 8.80 -16.30 -6.04
N PRO A 157 8.90 -15.35 -6.99
CA PRO A 157 7.82 -15.04 -7.91
C PRO A 157 7.85 -15.96 -9.14
N ASN A 158 7.07 -17.06 -9.12
CA ASN A 158 7.02 -18.05 -10.20
C ASN A 158 8.44 -18.42 -10.65
N MET A 159 9.26 -18.87 -9.70
CA MET A 159 10.64 -19.29 -9.92
C MET A 159 10.81 -20.73 -9.46
N THR A 160 11.68 -21.48 -10.14
CA THR A 160 12.09 -22.79 -9.64
C THR A 160 12.91 -22.63 -8.35
N ASP A 161 13.01 -23.68 -7.55
CA ASP A 161 13.87 -23.65 -6.36
C ASP A 161 15.34 -23.50 -6.74
N TRP A 162 15.77 -24.06 -7.88
CA TRP A 162 17.12 -23.88 -8.42
C TRP A 162 17.42 -22.42 -8.74
N GLU A 163 16.52 -21.74 -9.45
CA GLU A 163 16.66 -20.32 -9.80
C GLU A 163 16.75 -19.43 -8.55
N LEU A 164 15.91 -19.68 -7.54
CA LEU A 164 15.94 -18.96 -6.27
C LEU A 164 17.29 -19.14 -5.56
N LEU A 165 17.75 -20.38 -5.44
CA LEU A 165 18.99 -20.70 -4.75
C LEU A 165 20.22 -20.13 -5.48
N GLN A 166 20.24 -20.18 -6.82
CA GLN A 166 21.30 -19.54 -7.62
C GLN A 166 21.32 -18.03 -7.42
N HIS A 167 20.14 -17.38 -7.38
CA HIS A 167 20.05 -15.95 -7.11
C HIS A 167 20.61 -15.58 -5.73
N LEU A 168 20.18 -16.30 -4.69
CA LEU A 168 20.66 -16.10 -3.32
C LEU A 168 22.16 -16.37 -3.18
N ALA A 169 22.66 -17.39 -3.89
CA ALA A 169 24.06 -17.77 -3.86
C ALA A 169 24.96 -16.70 -4.50
N VAL A 170 24.62 -16.24 -5.70
CA VAL A 170 25.38 -15.20 -6.41
C VAL A 170 25.42 -13.89 -5.61
N GLU A 171 24.31 -13.47 -5.00
CA GLU A 171 24.28 -12.27 -4.14
C GLU A 171 25.22 -12.34 -2.93
N ARG A 172 25.65 -13.54 -2.54
CA ARG A 172 26.43 -13.80 -1.33
C ARG A 172 27.82 -14.38 -1.61
N GLY A 173 28.24 -14.44 -2.86
CA GLY A 173 29.53 -15.05 -3.25
C GLY A 173 29.57 -16.54 -2.93
N LEU A 174 28.42 -17.20 -3.00
CA LEU A 174 28.23 -18.63 -2.77
C LEU A 174 27.93 -19.35 -4.09
N ARG A 175 27.91 -20.67 -4.03
CA ARG A 175 27.49 -21.57 -5.10
C ARG A 175 26.56 -22.65 -4.54
N VAL A 176 25.61 -23.07 -5.36
CA VAL A 176 24.80 -24.26 -5.10
C VAL A 176 25.61 -25.50 -5.46
N SER A 177 25.65 -26.51 -4.59
CA SER A 177 26.18 -27.82 -4.94
C SER A 177 25.30 -28.96 -4.43
N VAL A 178 25.19 -30.02 -5.21
CA VAL A 178 24.50 -31.26 -4.83
C VAL A 178 25.53 -32.37 -4.79
N GLU A 179 25.76 -32.91 -3.60
CA GLU A 179 26.84 -33.86 -3.33
C GLU A 179 26.32 -35.08 -2.53
N GLY A 180 27.24 -35.97 -2.16
CA GLY A 180 26.97 -37.17 -1.38
C GLY A 180 26.98 -38.45 -2.21
N LYS A 181 27.02 -39.61 -1.51
CA LYS A 181 27.07 -40.94 -2.14
C LYS A 181 25.86 -41.24 -3.05
N GLN A 182 24.77 -40.53 -2.83
CA GLN A 182 23.53 -40.66 -3.60
C GLN A 182 23.26 -39.45 -4.50
N GLY A 183 24.05 -38.37 -4.43
CA GLY A 183 23.78 -37.13 -5.16
C GLY A 183 22.50 -36.43 -4.70
N THR A 184 22.20 -36.49 -3.40
CA THR A 184 20.93 -36.01 -2.82
C THR A 184 21.10 -35.01 -1.68
N VAL A 185 22.33 -34.54 -1.41
CA VAL A 185 22.60 -33.57 -0.34
C VAL A 185 22.85 -32.19 -0.95
N LEU A 186 21.97 -31.24 -0.66
CA LEU A 186 22.02 -29.86 -1.16
C LEU A 186 22.85 -28.97 -0.21
N HIS A 187 23.82 -28.25 -0.76
CA HIS A 187 24.68 -27.32 -0.03
C HIS A 187 24.67 -25.92 -0.65
N LEU A 188 24.92 -24.91 0.18
CA LEU A 188 25.38 -23.59 -0.25
C LEU A 188 26.80 -23.37 0.29
N ARG A 189 27.78 -23.33 -0.60
CA ARG A 189 29.21 -23.19 -0.25
C ARG A 189 29.79 -21.91 -0.80
N ARG A 190 30.94 -21.47 -0.29
CA ARG A 190 31.66 -20.34 -0.88
C ARG A 190 32.00 -20.64 -2.35
N ALA A 191 31.86 -19.63 -3.20
CA ALA A 191 32.23 -19.71 -4.61
C ALA A 191 33.75 -19.88 -4.77
N ALA A 192 34.52 -19.20 -3.92
CA ALA A 192 35.95 -19.45 -3.78
C ALA A 192 36.19 -20.77 -3.03
N PRO A 193 37.11 -21.64 -3.49
CA PRO A 193 37.35 -22.92 -2.85
C PRO A 193 38.09 -22.76 -1.51
N GLU A 194 37.83 -23.67 -0.58
CA GLU A 194 38.45 -23.71 0.74
C GLU A 194 39.98 -23.85 0.67
N THR A 195 40.68 -23.08 1.50
CA THR A 195 42.15 -23.14 1.64
C THR A 195 42.61 -24.45 2.28
N GLY A 196 43.69 -25.04 1.76
CA GLY A 196 44.32 -26.24 2.36
C GLY A 196 43.93 -27.58 1.72
N ARG A 197 42.99 -27.61 0.76
CA ARG A 197 42.69 -28.83 -0.01
C ARG A 197 43.82 -29.14 -1.01
N PRO A 198 44.15 -30.43 -1.24
CA PRO A 198 45.15 -30.81 -2.22
C PRO A 198 44.74 -30.37 -3.62
N ARG A 199 45.68 -29.76 -4.34
CA ARG A 199 45.46 -29.18 -5.67
C ARG A 199 46.02 -30.12 -6.72
N VAL A 200 45.24 -30.38 -7.76
CA VAL A 200 45.77 -31.09 -8.93
C VAL A 200 46.63 -30.11 -9.72
N ILE A 201 47.88 -30.50 -9.97
CA ILE A 201 48.81 -29.71 -10.78
C ILE A 201 48.72 -30.21 -12.23
N LEU A 202 48.31 -29.33 -13.15
CA LEU A 202 48.30 -29.57 -14.59
C LEU A 202 49.58 -29.00 -15.20
N ARG A 203 50.49 -29.87 -15.63
CA ARG A 203 51.81 -29.50 -16.15
C ARG A 203 51.94 -29.85 -17.63
N ARG A 204 52.34 -28.85 -18.44
CA ARG A 204 52.66 -29.06 -19.86
C ARG A 204 53.79 -30.08 -20.02
N GLY A 205 53.63 -31.01 -20.96
CA GLY A 205 54.60 -32.09 -21.20
C GLY A 205 54.43 -33.30 -20.28
N ASP A 206 53.49 -33.26 -19.33
CA ASP A 206 53.19 -34.35 -18.42
C ASP A 206 51.72 -34.77 -18.54
N ASN A 207 50.84 -34.16 -17.75
CA ASN A 207 49.40 -34.49 -17.69
C ASN A 207 48.50 -33.45 -18.39
N LEU A 208 49.02 -32.30 -18.81
CA LEU A 208 48.29 -31.30 -19.59
C LEU A 208 48.48 -31.52 -21.10
N LEU A 209 47.39 -31.91 -21.78
CA LEU A 209 47.37 -32.24 -23.21
C LEU A 209 47.25 -30.99 -24.09
N SER A 210 46.31 -30.11 -23.77
CA SER A 210 46.14 -28.82 -24.45
C SER A 210 45.61 -27.76 -23.48
N VAL A 211 45.89 -26.49 -23.79
CA VAL A 211 45.41 -25.37 -23.00
C VAL A 211 45.24 -24.13 -23.86
N THR A 212 44.16 -23.40 -23.61
CA THR A 212 43.93 -22.04 -24.06
C THR A 212 43.67 -21.19 -22.84
N ALA A 213 44.60 -20.32 -22.50
CA ALA A 213 44.49 -19.37 -21.40
C ALA A 213 44.38 -17.96 -21.98
N ALA A 214 43.52 -17.14 -21.39
CA ALA A 214 43.32 -15.77 -21.83
C ALA A 214 43.21 -14.83 -20.63
N LEU A 215 43.82 -13.65 -20.76
CA LEU A 215 43.68 -12.54 -19.82
C LEU A 215 42.96 -11.39 -20.51
N THR A 216 42.18 -10.62 -19.75
CA THR A 216 41.45 -9.48 -20.27
C THR A 216 41.29 -8.38 -19.23
N SER A 217 41.44 -7.14 -19.66
CA SER A 217 41.03 -5.95 -18.91
C SER A 217 39.57 -5.57 -19.19
N ALA A 218 38.93 -6.20 -20.20
CA ALA A 218 37.55 -5.89 -20.56
C ALA A 218 36.60 -6.29 -19.41
N GLY A 219 35.68 -5.38 -19.06
CA GLY A 219 34.75 -5.58 -17.94
C GLY A 219 35.39 -5.49 -16.54
N GLN A 220 36.69 -5.24 -16.44
CA GLN A 220 37.34 -4.99 -15.16
C GLN A 220 37.09 -3.55 -14.70
N VAL A 221 36.86 -3.39 -13.41
CA VAL A 221 36.67 -2.10 -12.72
C VAL A 221 37.64 -2.04 -11.56
N ASP A 222 38.01 -0.85 -11.07
CA ASP A 222 38.84 -0.70 -9.86
C ASP A 222 38.02 -0.95 -8.59
N THR A 223 36.74 -0.62 -8.64
CA THR A 223 35.86 -0.64 -7.48
C THR A 223 34.41 -0.98 -7.81
N VAL A 224 33.73 -1.59 -6.86
CA VAL A 224 32.29 -1.87 -6.86
C VAL A 224 31.64 -1.13 -5.71
N GLU A 225 30.51 -0.48 -5.98
CA GLU A 225 29.64 0.07 -4.95
C GLU A 225 28.20 -0.34 -5.23
N VAL A 226 27.53 -0.83 -4.20
CA VAL A 226 26.11 -1.14 -4.21
C VAL A 226 25.38 -0.12 -3.36
N ARG A 227 24.29 0.44 -3.88
CA ARG A 227 23.45 1.41 -3.19
C ARG A 227 22.06 0.85 -2.89
N GLY A 228 21.41 1.48 -1.92
CA GLY A 228 20.05 1.19 -1.52
C GLY A 228 19.45 2.35 -0.71
N TRP A 229 18.30 2.10 -0.11
CA TRP A 229 17.59 3.09 0.70
C TRP A 229 17.11 2.46 2.00
N ASP A 230 17.57 3.00 3.13
CA ASP A 230 17.11 2.60 4.46
C ASP A 230 15.85 3.40 4.77
N VAL A 231 14.69 2.75 4.62
CA VAL A 231 13.39 3.37 4.86
C VAL A 231 13.24 3.76 6.32
N THR A 232 13.65 2.88 7.24
CA THR A 232 13.51 3.06 8.69
C THR A 232 14.27 4.28 9.20
N HIS A 233 15.49 4.50 8.69
CA HIS A 233 16.34 5.62 9.13
C HIS A 233 16.36 6.80 8.15
N LYS A 234 15.56 6.74 7.07
CA LYS A 234 15.48 7.77 6.01
C LYS A 234 16.87 8.21 5.49
N LYS A 235 17.74 7.26 5.18
CA LYS A 235 19.12 7.54 4.74
C LYS A 235 19.52 6.72 3.52
N PRO A 236 20.35 7.28 2.62
CA PRO A 236 20.94 6.50 1.55
C PRO A 236 21.84 5.41 2.14
N LEU A 237 21.75 4.20 1.58
CA LEU A 237 22.67 3.12 1.89
C LEU A 237 23.75 3.05 0.81
N SER A 238 24.98 2.92 1.25
CA SER A 238 26.14 2.58 0.42
C SER A 238 26.87 1.43 1.08
N SER A 239 27.28 0.45 0.27
CA SER A 239 28.10 -0.68 0.70
C SER A 239 29.49 -0.30 1.19
N GLU A 240 29.86 0.99 1.08
CA GLU A 240 31.25 1.44 0.90
C GLU A 240 31.87 0.83 -0.36
N THR A 241 32.88 1.50 -0.89
CA THR A 241 33.54 1.09 -2.12
C THR A 241 34.39 -0.15 -1.88
N VAL A 242 34.07 -1.26 -2.56
CA VAL A 242 34.83 -2.52 -2.50
C VAL A 242 35.83 -2.58 -3.64
N LYS A 243 37.10 -2.81 -3.31
CA LYS A 243 38.20 -2.93 -4.28
C LYS A 243 38.19 -4.29 -4.96
N THR A 244 38.57 -4.32 -6.24
CA THR A 244 38.68 -5.53 -7.09
C THR A 244 40.14 -5.91 -7.35
N GLU A 245 41.07 -5.42 -6.54
CA GLU A 245 42.51 -5.49 -6.81
C GLU A 245 43.06 -6.92 -6.89
N LYS A 246 42.41 -7.89 -6.24
CA LYS A 246 42.86 -9.29 -6.16
C LYS A 246 41.69 -10.24 -6.36
N SER A 247 41.94 -11.36 -7.01
CA SER A 247 41.00 -12.47 -7.11
C SER A 247 41.31 -13.53 -6.06
N ASP A 248 40.27 -14.05 -5.42
CA ASP A 248 40.34 -15.23 -4.57
C ASP A 248 40.07 -16.54 -5.34
N ARG A 249 39.73 -16.46 -6.63
CA ARG A 249 39.48 -17.61 -7.52
C ARG A 249 40.55 -17.83 -8.58
N VAL A 250 41.37 -16.83 -8.87
CA VAL A 250 42.52 -16.93 -9.79
C VAL A 250 43.76 -16.24 -9.19
N ARG A 251 44.90 -16.94 -9.18
CA ARG A 251 46.17 -16.45 -8.62
C ARG A 251 47.35 -16.82 -9.50
N ILE A 252 47.67 -15.95 -10.46
CA ILE A 252 48.64 -16.21 -11.54
C ILE A 252 49.81 -15.21 -11.56
N GLY A 253 50.06 -14.53 -10.44
CA GLY A 253 51.08 -13.49 -10.32
C GLY A 253 50.66 -12.13 -10.90
N LEU A 254 49.96 -12.10 -12.04
CA LEU A 254 49.29 -10.90 -12.54
C LEU A 254 47.93 -10.71 -11.85
N SER A 255 47.66 -9.51 -11.35
CA SER A 255 46.38 -9.17 -10.70
C SER A 255 45.41 -8.45 -11.65
N PRO A 256 44.10 -8.43 -11.34
CA PRO A 256 43.14 -7.57 -12.04
C PRO A 256 43.56 -6.09 -12.06
N ALA A 257 44.12 -5.59 -10.96
CA ALA A 257 44.62 -4.21 -10.87
C ALA A 257 45.78 -3.92 -11.82
N ASP A 258 46.63 -4.93 -12.10
CA ASP A 258 47.70 -4.81 -13.09
C ASP A 258 47.14 -4.79 -14.51
N ALA A 259 46.15 -5.65 -14.80
CA ALA A 259 45.46 -5.67 -16.09
C ALA A 259 44.74 -4.35 -16.41
N CYS A 260 44.19 -3.67 -15.39
CA CYS A 260 43.56 -2.36 -15.54
C CYS A 260 44.56 -1.19 -15.61
N ARG A 261 45.79 -1.35 -15.11
CA ARG A 261 46.77 -0.27 -14.96
C ARG A 261 46.99 0.57 -16.24
N PRO A 262 47.10 -0.03 -17.45
CA PRO A 262 47.29 0.73 -18.69
C PRO A 262 46.09 1.59 -19.10
N PHE A 263 44.89 1.28 -18.59
CA PHE A 263 43.62 1.92 -18.96
C PHE A 263 43.03 2.76 -17.82
N ARG A 264 43.82 3.01 -16.76
CA ARG A 264 43.36 3.81 -15.62
C ARG A 264 43.01 5.23 -16.08
N ARG A 265 41.79 5.65 -15.73
CA ARG A 265 41.31 7.01 -15.88
C ARG A 265 41.43 7.78 -14.57
N ALA A 266 41.48 9.11 -14.64
CA ALA A 266 41.38 9.96 -13.46
C ALA A 266 40.10 9.61 -12.67
N GLY A 267 40.24 9.31 -11.38
CA GLY A 267 39.13 8.90 -10.51
C GLY A 267 38.76 7.40 -10.54
N GLY A 268 39.41 6.57 -11.36
CA GLY A 268 39.19 5.11 -11.41
C GLY A 268 37.90 4.67 -12.11
N ALA A 269 37.86 3.41 -12.54
CA ALA A 269 36.67 2.73 -13.05
C ALA A 269 35.85 2.19 -11.87
N ARG A 270 34.60 2.65 -11.75
CA ARG A 270 33.67 2.26 -10.69
C ARG A 270 32.44 1.61 -11.30
N LEU A 271 32.10 0.41 -10.82
CA LEU A 271 30.82 -0.24 -11.07
C LEU A 271 29.85 0.15 -9.96
N LEU A 272 28.86 0.97 -10.30
CA LEU A 272 27.80 1.36 -9.38
C LEU A 272 26.53 0.54 -9.66
N VAL A 273 26.05 -0.20 -8.67
CA VAL A 273 24.80 -0.94 -8.74
C VAL A 273 23.74 -0.24 -7.91
N ALA A 274 22.69 0.24 -8.57
CA ALA A 274 21.54 0.90 -7.96
C ALA A 274 20.19 0.26 -8.33
N GLY A 275 20.18 -0.77 -9.18
CA GLY A 275 18.95 -1.42 -9.66
C GLY A 275 18.32 -2.42 -8.67
N ARG A 276 18.79 -2.48 -7.42
CA ARG A 276 18.26 -3.38 -6.38
C ARG A 276 17.96 -2.60 -5.10
N PRO A 277 16.75 -2.71 -4.55
CA PRO A 277 16.33 -2.00 -3.34
C PRO A 277 16.82 -2.72 -2.08
N TYR A 278 18.13 -2.65 -1.83
CA TYR A 278 18.67 -3.07 -0.54
C TYR A 278 18.22 -2.11 0.56
N ALA A 279 17.67 -2.67 1.64
CA ALA A 279 17.19 -1.91 2.80
C ALA A 279 18.15 -2.00 3.99
N VAL A 280 19.17 -2.87 3.94
CA VAL A 280 20.13 -3.09 5.02
C VAL A 280 21.55 -2.95 4.49
N LYS A 281 22.40 -2.18 5.20
CA LYS A 281 23.81 -1.93 4.80
C LYS A 281 24.62 -3.22 4.67
N ALA A 282 24.42 -4.18 5.57
CA ALA A 282 25.14 -5.46 5.56
C ALA A 282 24.85 -6.25 4.28
N GLU A 283 23.59 -6.34 3.85
CA GLU A 283 23.20 -7.01 2.61
C GLU A 283 23.83 -6.35 1.38
N ALA A 284 23.77 -5.02 1.30
CA ALA A 284 24.41 -4.27 0.21
C ALA A 284 25.93 -4.50 0.17
N LYS A 285 26.57 -4.58 1.33
CA LYS A 285 28.01 -4.87 1.44
C LYS A 285 28.35 -6.29 0.99
N THR A 286 27.58 -7.29 1.41
CA THR A 286 27.76 -8.68 0.97
C THR A 286 27.60 -8.81 -0.55
N ALA A 287 26.58 -8.17 -1.12
CA ALA A 287 26.38 -8.14 -2.57
C ALA A 287 27.52 -7.43 -3.31
N ALA A 288 28.03 -6.31 -2.77
CA ALA A 288 29.17 -5.60 -3.36
C ALA A 288 30.45 -6.46 -3.34
N GLN A 289 30.68 -7.21 -2.26
CA GLN A 289 31.82 -8.12 -2.13
C GLN A 289 31.73 -9.29 -3.11
N ALA A 290 30.55 -9.90 -3.23
CA ALA A 290 30.31 -10.97 -4.20
C ALA A 290 30.55 -10.49 -5.64
N LEU A 291 29.96 -9.36 -6.01
CA LEU A 291 30.13 -8.76 -7.33
C LEU A 291 31.58 -8.33 -7.60
N ALA A 292 32.30 -7.81 -6.61
CA ALA A 292 33.71 -7.49 -6.72
C ALA A 292 34.57 -8.73 -6.97
N ALA A 293 34.28 -9.85 -6.28
CA ALA A 293 34.96 -11.13 -6.53
C ALA A 293 34.63 -11.70 -7.92
N ASP A 294 33.41 -11.45 -8.42
CA ASP A 294 32.98 -11.75 -9.79
C ASP A 294 33.73 -10.95 -10.84
N CYS A 295 33.74 -9.63 -10.74
CA CYS A 295 34.59 -8.78 -11.57
C CYS A 295 36.06 -9.25 -11.53
N ALA A 296 36.61 -9.42 -10.33
CA ALA A 296 38.02 -9.72 -10.15
C ALA A 296 38.44 -11.09 -10.68
N ALA A 297 37.57 -12.11 -10.75
CA ALA A 297 37.94 -13.39 -11.37
C ALA A 297 37.75 -13.40 -12.88
N GLY A 298 36.86 -12.57 -13.43
CA GLY A 298 36.60 -12.51 -14.87
C GLY A 298 37.78 -12.02 -15.72
N PHE A 299 38.84 -11.51 -15.09
CA PHE A 299 40.05 -11.07 -15.80
C PHE A 299 40.82 -12.22 -16.45
N ALA A 300 40.60 -13.46 -16.04
CA ALA A 300 41.36 -14.61 -16.48
C ALA A 300 40.45 -15.81 -16.78
N GLY A 301 40.66 -16.42 -17.95
CA GLY A 301 39.95 -17.61 -18.40
C GLY A 301 40.90 -18.74 -18.79
N LEU A 302 40.40 -19.97 -18.70
CA LEU A 302 41.17 -21.17 -19.02
C LEU A 302 40.25 -22.21 -19.65
N GLN A 303 40.69 -22.79 -20.76
CA GLN A 303 40.18 -24.06 -21.29
C GLN A 303 41.35 -25.02 -21.34
N ALA A 304 41.29 -26.11 -20.59
CA ALA A 304 42.38 -27.08 -20.51
C ALA A 304 41.85 -28.49 -20.76
N VAL A 305 42.64 -29.31 -21.46
CA VAL A 305 42.40 -30.74 -21.59
C VAL A 305 43.57 -31.45 -20.92
N ALA A 306 43.27 -32.25 -19.91
CA ALA A 306 44.24 -33.03 -19.18
C ALA A 306 44.03 -34.53 -19.42
N LYS A 307 45.08 -35.31 -19.17
CA LYS A 307 44.97 -36.74 -18.90
C LYS A 307 43.96 -36.93 -17.76
N GLY A 308 43.12 -37.95 -17.87
CA GLY A 308 41.98 -38.13 -16.98
C GLY A 308 42.35 -38.12 -15.49
N ASN A 309 41.69 -37.26 -14.71
CA ASN A 309 41.90 -37.17 -13.27
C ASN A 309 40.57 -36.87 -12.54
N PRO A 310 40.06 -37.80 -11.72
CA PRO A 310 38.78 -37.65 -11.02
C PRO A 310 38.78 -36.56 -9.92
N GLY A 311 39.93 -35.95 -9.61
CA GLY A 311 40.05 -34.80 -8.74
C GLY A 311 39.73 -33.45 -9.39
N LEU A 312 39.66 -33.41 -10.72
CA LEU A 312 39.32 -32.21 -11.48
C LEU A 312 37.79 -32.03 -11.52
N GLN A 313 37.20 -31.43 -10.49
CA GLN A 313 35.76 -31.20 -10.38
C GLN A 313 35.42 -29.71 -10.22
N ALA A 314 34.20 -29.32 -10.61
CA ALA A 314 33.73 -27.94 -10.48
C ALA A 314 33.82 -27.40 -9.04
N GLY A 315 34.36 -26.19 -8.91
CA GLY A 315 34.61 -25.48 -7.67
C GLY A 315 35.81 -25.97 -6.85
N GLN A 316 36.72 -26.76 -7.44
CA GLN A 316 38.02 -27.10 -6.86
C GLN A 316 39.14 -26.21 -7.40
N TRP A 317 40.22 -26.10 -6.63
CA TRP A 317 41.48 -25.48 -7.07
C TRP A 317 42.27 -26.41 -7.98
N ILE A 318 42.84 -25.83 -9.04
CA ILE A 318 43.92 -26.43 -9.83
C ILE A 318 45.09 -25.46 -9.93
N THR A 319 46.28 -26.02 -10.15
CA THR A 319 47.49 -25.23 -10.46
C THR A 319 47.93 -25.59 -11.87
N VAL A 320 48.02 -24.60 -12.75
CA VAL A 320 48.52 -24.78 -14.13
C VAL A 320 49.99 -24.38 -14.17
N ALA A 321 50.85 -25.26 -14.69
CA ALA A 321 52.29 -25.09 -14.74
C ALA A 321 52.88 -25.40 -16.12
N GLY A 322 53.99 -24.74 -16.46
CA GLY A 322 54.70 -24.98 -17.73
C GLY A 322 54.00 -24.39 -18.96
N VAL A 323 53.07 -23.45 -18.76
CA VAL A 323 52.32 -22.78 -19.85
C VAL A 323 52.83 -21.36 -20.14
N GLY A 324 53.94 -20.96 -19.51
CA GLY A 324 54.52 -19.62 -19.60
C GLY A 324 53.87 -18.61 -18.65
N ALA A 325 54.61 -17.55 -18.34
CA ALA A 325 54.05 -16.38 -17.67
C ALA A 325 53.26 -15.53 -18.68
N PRO A 326 52.18 -14.83 -18.27
CA PRO A 326 51.58 -14.78 -16.93
C PRO A 326 50.52 -15.88 -16.66
N PHE A 327 50.43 -16.93 -17.48
CA PHE A 327 49.33 -17.92 -17.40
C PHE A 327 49.56 -19.08 -16.41
N THR A 328 50.72 -19.08 -15.75
CA THR A 328 51.07 -20.09 -14.73
C THR A 328 50.55 -19.66 -13.37
N GLY A 329 49.83 -20.55 -12.69
CA GLY A 329 49.32 -20.30 -11.34
C GLY A 329 48.03 -21.03 -11.05
N ASP A 330 47.29 -20.54 -10.07
CA ASP A 330 46.11 -21.21 -9.56
C ASP A 330 44.83 -20.70 -10.21
N TYR A 331 43.92 -21.63 -10.50
CA TYR A 331 42.59 -21.35 -11.04
C TYR A 331 41.53 -22.18 -10.31
N THR A 332 40.32 -21.62 -10.20
CA THR A 332 39.13 -22.34 -9.72
C THR A 332 38.32 -22.86 -10.89
N ILE A 333 38.08 -24.17 -10.94
CA ILE A 333 37.29 -24.80 -12.01
C ILE A 333 35.84 -24.30 -11.95
N SER A 334 35.31 -23.74 -13.04
CA SER A 334 33.88 -23.43 -13.16
C SER A 334 33.08 -24.62 -13.66
N SER A 335 33.64 -25.38 -14.60
CA SER A 335 33.06 -26.60 -15.16
C SER A 335 34.12 -27.64 -15.46
N SER A 336 33.78 -28.92 -15.26
CA SER A 336 34.63 -30.05 -15.62
C SER A 336 33.82 -31.09 -16.38
N ARG A 337 34.38 -31.63 -17.47
CA ARG A 337 33.85 -32.75 -18.24
C ARG A 337 34.87 -33.89 -18.27
N HIS A 338 34.54 -35.00 -17.63
CA HIS A 338 35.26 -36.27 -17.76
C HIS A 338 34.72 -37.00 -18.99
N SER A 339 35.61 -37.50 -19.85
CA SER A 339 35.25 -38.27 -21.03
C SER A 339 36.04 -39.57 -21.08
N PHE A 340 35.32 -40.69 -21.17
CA PHE A 340 35.86 -42.01 -21.46
C PHE A 340 35.39 -42.40 -22.85
N ALA A 341 36.31 -42.53 -23.80
CA ALA A 341 36.00 -42.91 -25.18
C ALA A 341 36.75 -44.19 -25.54
N SER A 342 36.03 -45.19 -26.08
CA SER A 342 36.65 -46.41 -26.61
C SER A 342 37.11 -46.18 -28.04
N GLY A 343 38.43 -46.27 -28.29
CA GLY A 343 39.01 -46.11 -29.63
C GLY A 343 38.90 -47.37 -30.50
N GLN A 344 39.09 -47.25 -31.81
CA GLN A 344 39.29 -48.39 -32.71
C GLN A 344 40.62 -49.09 -32.35
N GLY A 345 40.58 -50.05 -31.42
CA GLY A 345 41.77 -50.72 -30.88
C GLY A 345 41.68 -51.20 -29.43
N ALA A 346 40.47 -51.26 -28.84
CA ALA A 346 40.16 -51.80 -27.51
C ALA A 346 40.70 -51.04 -26.27
N ARG A 347 41.48 -49.96 -26.42
CA ARG A 347 41.93 -49.15 -25.27
C ARG A 347 41.04 -47.93 -25.05
N THR A 348 40.44 -47.83 -23.88
CA THR A 348 39.67 -46.65 -23.43
C THR A 348 40.62 -45.48 -23.19
N THR A 349 40.30 -44.31 -23.77
CA THR A 349 41.01 -43.06 -23.49
C THR A 349 40.21 -42.25 -22.48
N TYR A 350 40.82 -41.89 -21.35
CA TYR A 350 40.23 -41.03 -20.34
C TYR A 350 40.87 -39.64 -20.36
N THR A 351 40.07 -38.61 -20.65
CA THR A 351 40.46 -37.20 -20.59
C THR A 351 39.56 -36.42 -19.65
N THR A 352 40.05 -35.27 -19.19
CA THR A 352 39.25 -34.31 -18.42
C THR A 352 39.41 -32.93 -19.01
N HIS A 353 38.28 -32.35 -19.44
CA HIS A 353 38.17 -31.00 -19.95
C HIS A 353 37.80 -30.08 -18.80
N VAL A 354 38.61 -29.07 -18.55
CA VAL A 354 38.42 -28.07 -17.50
C VAL A 354 38.14 -26.74 -18.15
N LEU A 355 37.08 -26.09 -17.69
CA LEU A 355 36.75 -24.71 -18.01
C LEU A 355 36.87 -23.85 -16.75
N VAL A 356 37.51 -22.70 -16.89
CA VAL A 356 37.47 -21.57 -15.98
C VAL A 356 36.87 -20.45 -16.79
N ASP A 357 35.61 -20.17 -16.51
CA ASP A 357 34.86 -19.15 -17.22
C ASP A 357 35.37 -17.77 -16.83
N ARG A 358 35.38 -16.86 -17.82
CA ARG A 358 35.66 -15.44 -17.62
C ARG A 358 34.46 -14.67 -17.12
N ALA A 359 33.30 -15.34 -16.99
CA ALA A 359 32.02 -14.85 -16.49
C ALA A 359 32.01 -13.32 -16.36
N PRO A 360 31.65 -12.57 -17.42
CA PRO A 360 31.53 -11.13 -17.29
C PRO A 360 30.59 -10.84 -16.13
N ALA A 361 30.96 -9.87 -15.30
CA ALA A 361 30.00 -9.21 -14.43
C ALA A 361 28.98 -8.51 -15.33
N GLY A 362 27.95 -9.23 -15.77
CA GLY A 362 26.70 -8.58 -16.14
C GLY A 362 26.24 -7.85 -14.87
N PRO A 363 26.02 -6.53 -14.91
CA PRO A 363 25.41 -5.87 -13.78
C PRO A 363 23.99 -6.43 -13.67
N VAL A 364 23.80 -7.27 -12.66
CA VAL A 364 22.52 -7.83 -12.21
C VAL A 364 21.98 -8.95 -13.12
N PRO A 365 21.69 -10.17 -12.57
CA PRO A 365 20.78 -11.11 -13.20
C PRO A 365 19.55 -10.38 -13.75
N ALA A 366 19.10 -10.72 -14.97
CA ALA A 366 17.83 -10.23 -15.47
C ALA A 366 16.77 -10.41 -14.38
N PRO A 367 15.91 -9.41 -14.11
CA PRO A 367 14.78 -9.60 -13.22
C PRO A 367 14.06 -10.88 -13.62
N ALA A 368 13.70 -11.71 -12.63
CA ALA A 368 12.96 -12.95 -12.88
C ALA A 368 11.77 -12.68 -13.82
N PRO A 369 11.28 -13.66 -14.60
CA PRO A 369 10.22 -13.43 -15.60
C PRO A 369 8.90 -12.86 -15.04
N LEU A 370 8.72 -12.85 -13.71
CA LEU A 370 7.64 -12.15 -13.01
C LEU A 370 8.06 -10.84 -12.32
N SER A 371 9.17 -10.21 -12.74
CA SER A 371 9.38 -8.82 -12.37
C SER A 371 8.18 -8.07 -12.92
N ALA A 372 7.25 -7.69 -12.05
CA ALA A 372 5.98 -7.11 -12.43
C ALA A 372 6.29 -5.82 -13.18
N GLN A 373 6.34 -5.91 -14.51
CA GLN A 373 6.58 -4.76 -15.36
C GLN A 373 5.29 -3.96 -15.34
N GLY A 374 5.22 -3.04 -14.38
CA GLY A 374 4.11 -2.10 -14.23
C GLY A 374 3.44 -2.20 -12.87
N VAL A 375 2.13 -2.16 -12.92
CA VAL A 375 1.23 -2.09 -11.76
C VAL A 375 0.31 -3.30 -11.76
N ALA A 376 -0.11 -3.73 -10.59
CA ALA A 376 -1.07 -4.82 -10.40
C ALA A 376 -2.15 -4.42 -9.40
N ILE A 377 -3.22 -5.21 -9.34
CA ILE A 377 -4.22 -5.09 -8.28
C ILE A 377 -3.79 -5.93 -7.07
N GLY A 378 -4.12 -5.44 -5.88
CA GLY A 378 -3.98 -6.14 -4.61
C GLY A 378 -5.22 -5.97 -3.76
N LEU A 379 -5.50 -6.95 -2.90
CA LEU A 379 -6.55 -6.86 -1.89
C LEU A 379 -5.91 -6.65 -0.52
N VAL A 380 -6.36 -5.64 0.20
CA VAL A 380 -5.88 -5.37 1.55
C VAL A 380 -6.37 -6.46 2.50
N THR A 381 -5.45 -7.26 3.05
CA THR A 381 -5.78 -8.34 3.99
C THR A 381 -5.61 -7.93 5.45
N LYS A 382 -4.63 -7.07 5.73
CA LYS A 382 -4.32 -6.64 7.10
C LYS A 382 -3.89 -5.18 7.13
N VAL A 383 -4.35 -4.51 8.18
CA VAL A 383 -3.88 -3.19 8.61
C VAL A 383 -3.28 -3.34 10.01
N LYS A 384 -2.21 -2.60 10.31
CA LYS A 384 -1.57 -2.70 11.63
C LYS A 384 -2.43 -1.96 12.66
N LYS A 385 -2.87 -2.68 13.71
CA LYS A 385 -3.67 -2.10 14.81
C LYS A 385 -2.75 -1.46 15.86
N GLU A 386 -3.24 -0.42 16.52
CA GLU A 386 -2.48 0.36 17.51
C GLU A 386 -1.93 -0.46 18.70
N ASP A 387 -2.61 -1.55 19.07
CA ASP A 387 -2.25 -2.45 20.17
C ASP A 387 -1.43 -3.67 19.74
N SER A 388 -0.89 -3.68 18.51
CA SER A 388 -0.16 -4.86 18.01
C SER A 388 1.18 -5.04 18.75
N LYS A 389 1.43 -6.23 19.31
CA LYS A 389 2.71 -6.61 19.95
C LYS A 389 3.80 -7.01 18.94
N GLU A 390 3.63 -6.69 17.66
CA GLU A 390 4.64 -7.01 16.65
C GLU A 390 5.90 -6.14 16.87
N LYS A 391 7.08 -6.73 16.72
CA LYS A 391 8.39 -6.08 17.00
C LYS A 391 8.69 -4.83 16.16
N ASP A 392 7.90 -4.55 15.14
CA ASP A 392 8.11 -3.46 14.19
C ASP A 392 6.93 -2.48 14.32
N ASP A 393 7.00 -1.55 15.27
CA ASP A 393 5.87 -0.70 15.73
C ASP A 393 5.57 0.48 14.78
N ASN A 394 5.82 0.32 13.48
CA ASN A 394 5.57 1.36 12.49
C ASN A 394 4.07 1.50 12.22
N LYS A 395 3.45 2.53 12.81
CA LYS A 395 2.03 2.93 12.70
C LYS A 395 1.76 3.83 11.49
N GLU A 396 2.53 3.67 10.42
CA GLU A 396 2.64 4.63 9.30
C GLU A 396 1.58 4.43 8.19
N GLY A 397 0.48 3.71 8.46
CA GLY A 397 -0.53 3.40 7.45
C GLY A 397 -0.10 2.34 6.43
N TRP A 398 0.82 1.45 6.81
CA TRP A 398 1.25 0.32 5.99
C TRP A 398 0.25 -0.84 6.09
N VAL A 399 0.13 -1.61 5.01
CA VAL A 399 -0.85 -2.70 4.88
C VAL A 399 -0.23 -3.97 4.35
N ARG A 400 -0.85 -5.12 4.56
CA ARG A 400 -0.51 -6.36 3.82
C ARG A 400 -1.53 -6.64 2.75
N LEU A 401 -1.05 -7.21 1.67
CA LEU A 401 -1.83 -7.45 0.48
C LEU A 401 -1.80 -8.94 0.12
N LYS A 402 -2.95 -9.44 -0.33
CA LYS A 402 -3.01 -10.61 -1.20
C LYS A 402 -3.02 -10.11 -2.64
N LEU A 403 -2.26 -10.77 -3.51
CA LEU A 403 -2.25 -10.48 -4.94
C LEU A 403 -3.08 -11.57 -5.63
N PRO A 404 -4.34 -11.31 -6.03
CA PRO A 404 -5.29 -12.37 -6.41
C PRO A 404 -4.89 -13.22 -7.63
N TRP A 405 -3.96 -12.71 -8.45
CA TRP A 405 -3.40 -13.41 -9.62
C TRP A 405 -2.20 -14.31 -9.28
N LEU A 406 -1.77 -14.32 -8.01
CA LEU A 406 -0.76 -15.20 -7.46
C LEU A 406 -1.38 -16.35 -6.66
N ASP A 407 -0.55 -17.31 -6.26
CA ASP A 407 -0.95 -18.41 -5.38
C ASP A 407 -1.55 -17.89 -4.07
N GLU A 408 -2.58 -18.56 -3.57
CA GLU A 408 -3.32 -18.11 -2.39
C GLU A 408 -2.48 -18.05 -1.11
N SER A 409 -1.39 -18.81 -1.05
CA SER A 409 -0.45 -18.82 0.06
C SER A 409 0.48 -17.59 0.09
N TYR A 410 0.51 -16.79 -0.97
CA TYR A 410 1.32 -15.58 -1.05
C TYR A 410 0.61 -14.40 -0.37
N GLU A 411 1.24 -13.87 0.68
CA GLU A 411 0.89 -12.59 1.30
C GLU A 411 2.15 -11.71 1.29
N THR A 412 2.01 -10.43 0.94
CA THR A 412 3.14 -9.49 0.99
C THR A 412 3.62 -9.27 2.42
N ASP A 413 4.83 -8.73 2.58
CA ASP A 413 5.17 -8.03 3.82
C ASP A 413 4.36 -6.73 3.94
N TRP A 414 4.61 -5.98 5.01
CA TRP A 414 4.07 -4.63 5.18
C TRP A 414 4.46 -3.71 4.01
N VAL A 415 3.44 -3.13 3.38
CA VAL A 415 3.51 -2.35 2.15
C VAL A 415 3.22 -0.89 2.44
N ARG A 416 4.08 0.01 1.95
CA ARG A 416 3.89 1.46 2.07
C ARG A 416 2.78 1.93 1.15
N SER A 417 1.95 2.84 1.64
CA SER A 417 0.93 3.53 0.84
C SER A 417 1.36 4.95 0.48
N VAL A 418 0.99 5.41 -0.72
CA VAL A 418 1.15 6.80 -1.13
C VAL A 418 0.20 7.66 -0.28
N GLN A 419 0.73 8.74 0.30
CA GLN A 419 -0.01 9.68 1.14
C GLN A 419 0.26 11.12 0.71
N PHE A 420 -0.65 12.04 1.05
CA PHE A 420 -0.52 13.45 0.69
C PHE A 420 0.39 14.19 1.69
N GLY A 421 1.71 14.09 1.54
CA GLY A 421 2.66 14.87 2.36
C GLY A 421 3.72 14.05 3.08
N GLY A 422 4.45 14.67 4.00
CA GLY A 422 5.59 14.09 4.73
C GLY A 422 6.13 15.04 5.80
N VAL A 423 7.14 14.62 6.57
CA VAL A 423 7.78 15.37 7.68
C VAL A 423 6.83 16.32 8.42
N GLY A 424 5.94 15.75 9.25
CA GLY A 424 5.10 16.51 10.17
C GLY A 424 3.92 17.26 9.53
N GLY A 425 3.66 17.11 8.22
CA GLY A 425 2.50 17.71 7.56
C GLY A 425 1.99 16.92 6.36
N GLY A 426 0.69 17.01 6.09
CA GLY A 426 0.01 16.25 5.05
C GLY A 426 -1.32 15.67 5.51
N GLY A 427 -2.00 14.96 4.61
CA GLY A 427 -3.19 14.16 4.89
C GLY A 427 -2.89 12.67 4.75
N VAL A 428 -3.39 11.87 5.69
CA VAL A 428 -3.38 10.41 5.61
C VAL A 428 -4.79 9.95 5.26
N VAL A 429 -4.92 9.23 4.14
CA VAL A 429 -6.15 8.54 3.75
C VAL A 429 -5.81 7.04 3.76
N PRO A 430 -6.07 6.35 4.89
CA PRO A 430 -5.74 4.94 4.98
C PRO A 430 -6.66 4.12 4.07
N VAL A 431 -6.12 3.06 3.49
CA VAL A 431 -6.92 1.97 2.92
C VAL A 431 -7.29 0.99 4.04
N GLU A 432 -8.44 0.36 3.91
CA GLU A 432 -9.00 -0.55 4.92
C GLU A 432 -8.96 -2.00 4.43
N VAL A 433 -9.09 -2.95 5.37
CA VAL A 433 -9.20 -4.37 5.03
C VAL A 433 -10.40 -4.58 4.09
N GLY A 434 -10.16 -5.32 3.01
CA GLY A 434 -11.14 -5.57 1.95
C GLY A 434 -11.05 -4.64 0.75
N ASP A 435 -10.32 -3.51 0.85
CA ASP A 435 -10.15 -2.61 -0.29
C ASP A 435 -9.33 -3.27 -1.41
N GLU A 436 -9.79 -3.05 -2.65
CA GLU A 436 -8.99 -3.26 -3.84
C GLU A 436 -8.09 -2.06 -4.09
N VAL A 437 -6.79 -2.30 -4.24
CA VAL A 437 -5.78 -1.25 -4.38
C VAL A 437 -4.91 -1.47 -5.61
N LEU A 438 -4.47 -0.37 -6.21
CA LEU A 438 -3.44 -0.37 -7.24
C LEU A 438 -2.06 -0.44 -6.59
N VAL A 439 -1.24 -1.38 -7.04
CA VAL A 439 0.07 -1.72 -6.49
C VAL A 439 1.16 -1.53 -7.54
N ALA A 440 2.22 -0.79 -7.22
CA ALA A 440 3.45 -0.72 -8.01
C ALA A 440 4.58 -1.49 -7.31
N PHE A 441 5.63 -1.85 -8.05
CA PHE A 441 6.74 -2.64 -7.51
C PHE A 441 8.08 -1.92 -7.71
N GLU A 442 8.83 -1.72 -6.62
CA GLU A 442 10.13 -1.07 -6.63
C GLU A 442 11.12 -1.83 -7.51
N HIS A 443 11.60 -1.18 -8.58
CA HIS A 443 12.46 -1.81 -9.60
C HIS A 443 11.87 -3.12 -10.17
N GLY A 444 10.53 -3.24 -10.20
CA GLY A 444 9.82 -4.42 -10.68
C GLY A 444 9.88 -5.63 -9.74
N ARG A 445 10.25 -5.45 -8.46
CA ARG A 445 10.38 -6.57 -7.52
C ARG A 445 9.10 -6.87 -6.75
N LEU A 446 8.62 -8.11 -6.84
CA LEU A 446 7.43 -8.58 -6.13
C LEU A 446 7.53 -8.43 -4.60
N ASP A 447 8.74 -8.53 -4.04
CA ASP A 447 9.00 -8.36 -2.61
C ASP A 447 9.09 -6.91 -2.13
N ARG A 448 8.90 -5.93 -3.02
CA ARG A 448 8.96 -4.49 -2.71
C ARG A 448 7.79 -3.71 -3.32
N PRO A 449 6.54 -4.00 -2.92
CA PRO A 449 5.36 -3.29 -3.40
C PRO A 449 5.20 -1.87 -2.81
N TYR A 450 4.39 -1.07 -3.48
CA TYR A 450 3.84 0.23 -3.07
C TYR A 450 2.34 0.27 -3.37
N VAL A 451 1.51 0.66 -2.41
CA VAL A 451 0.10 0.98 -2.66
C VAL A 451 0.01 2.40 -3.21
N LEU A 452 -0.54 2.56 -4.41
CA LEU A 452 -0.72 3.86 -5.06
C LEU A 452 -2.07 4.52 -4.72
N GLY A 453 -3.11 3.72 -4.49
CA GLY A 453 -4.46 4.19 -4.16
C GLY A 453 -5.50 3.08 -4.28
N GLY A 454 -6.72 3.36 -3.80
CA GLY A 454 -7.87 2.47 -3.92
C GLY A 454 -8.48 2.47 -5.33
N LEU A 455 -9.08 1.35 -5.70
CA LEU A 455 -9.81 1.15 -6.95
C LEU A 455 -11.25 0.75 -6.64
N TYR A 456 -12.21 1.41 -7.29
CA TYR A 456 -13.60 0.95 -7.32
C TYR A 456 -13.74 -0.19 -8.34
N ASN A 457 -14.67 -1.11 -8.08
CA ASN A 457 -14.91 -2.29 -8.91
C ASN A 457 -16.42 -2.56 -9.08
N GLY A 458 -16.79 -3.75 -9.56
CA GLY A 458 -18.18 -4.13 -9.77
C GLY A 458 -19.02 -4.29 -8.50
N LYS A 459 -18.41 -4.21 -7.32
CA LYS A 459 -19.05 -4.31 -6.00
C LYS A 459 -18.84 -3.06 -5.15
N ASP A 460 -17.61 -2.56 -5.11
CA ASP A 460 -17.23 -1.37 -4.36
C ASP A 460 -17.43 -0.15 -5.25
N HIS A 461 -18.44 0.67 -4.93
CA HIS A 461 -18.85 1.82 -5.73
C HIS A 461 -18.52 3.15 -5.03
N PRO A 462 -18.34 4.25 -5.79
CA PRO A 462 -18.27 5.59 -5.22
C PRO A 462 -19.52 5.87 -4.36
N SER A 463 -19.33 6.52 -3.21
CA SER A 463 -20.44 6.83 -2.30
C SER A 463 -21.54 7.66 -2.96
N ASP A 464 -22.79 7.46 -2.54
CA ASP A 464 -23.88 8.33 -2.98
C ASP A 464 -23.76 9.72 -2.32
N HIS A 465 -24.02 10.77 -3.09
CA HIS A 465 -23.97 12.16 -2.62
C HIS A 465 -25.35 12.78 -2.80
N ASP A 466 -26.36 12.11 -2.25
CA ASP A 466 -27.77 12.49 -2.31
C ASP A 466 -28.27 12.62 -3.77
N GLY A 467 -27.92 11.66 -4.63
CA GLY A 467 -28.37 11.60 -6.02
C GLY A 467 -27.65 12.53 -7.01
N VAL A 468 -26.69 13.35 -6.56
CA VAL A 468 -25.84 14.13 -7.48
C VAL A 468 -24.98 13.18 -8.30
N GLN A 469 -25.29 12.99 -9.58
CA GLN A 469 -24.53 12.10 -10.46
C GLN A 469 -23.04 12.51 -10.55
N LEU A 470 -22.13 11.55 -10.76
CA LEU A 470 -20.70 11.84 -10.93
C LEU A 470 -20.42 12.65 -12.20
N PHE A 471 -21.06 12.27 -13.30
CA PHE A 471 -20.96 12.93 -14.60
C PHE A 471 -22.33 13.38 -15.07
N GLY A 472 -22.39 14.56 -15.68
CA GLY A 472 -23.57 15.04 -16.39
C GLY A 472 -23.74 14.33 -17.74
N PRO A 473 -24.86 14.58 -18.45
CA PRO A 473 -25.15 13.95 -19.74
C PRO A 473 -24.11 14.23 -20.83
N GLU A 474 -23.36 15.35 -20.72
CA GLU A 474 -22.26 15.71 -21.62
C GLU A 474 -20.90 15.09 -21.23
N GLY A 475 -20.85 14.22 -20.21
CA GLY A 475 -19.60 13.62 -19.72
C GLY A 475 -18.74 14.55 -18.84
N LYS A 476 -19.24 15.75 -18.49
CA LYS A 476 -18.56 16.68 -17.56
C LYS A 476 -18.74 16.22 -16.11
N ALA A 477 -17.70 16.31 -15.30
CA ALA A 477 -17.78 15.97 -13.88
C ALA A 477 -18.69 16.97 -13.13
N ASN A 478 -19.77 16.45 -12.54
CA ASN A 478 -20.73 17.21 -11.75
C ASN A 478 -20.29 17.35 -10.28
N ARG A 479 -19.43 16.45 -9.79
CA ARG A 479 -18.93 16.52 -8.40
C ARG A 479 -17.49 16.00 -8.27
N ARG A 480 -16.76 16.51 -7.29
CA ARG A 480 -15.47 15.98 -6.79
C ARG A 480 -15.53 15.97 -5.27
N SER A 481 -15.05 14.92 -4.62
CA SER A 481 -15.23 14.81 -3.18
C SER A 481 -14.16 14.01 -2.46
N LEU A 482 -14.03 14.30 -1.17
CA LEU A 482 -13.42 13.45 -0.16
C LEU A 482 -14.56 12.93 0.73
N ALA A 483 -14.67 11.60 0.86
CA ALA A 483 -15.78 10.97 1.56
C ALA A 483 -15.29 9.85 2.49
N SER A 484 -15.85 9.78 3.70
CA SER A 484 -15.67 8.66 4.62
C SER A 484 -16.74 7.59 4.40
N ARG A 485 -16.47 6.34 4.82
CA ARG A 485 -17.47 5.26 4.82
C ARG A 485 -18.64 5.52 5.76
N ALA A 486 -18.44 6.38 6.77
CA ALA A 486 -19.46 6.80 7.73
C ALA A 486 -20.34 7.95 7.21
N GLY A 487 -20.11 8.41 5.98
CA GLY A 487 -20.94 9.41 5.31
C GLY A 487 -20.47 10.86 5.42
N ASP A 488 -19.35 11.15 6.09
CA ASP A 488 -18.78 12.49 6.14
C ASP A 488 -18.15 12.87 4.81
N ARG A 489 -18.45 14.07 4.29
CA ARG A 489 -18.05 14.48 2.93
C ARG A 489 -17.65 15.93 2.85
N ILE A 490 -16.63 16.18 2.03
CA ILE A 490 -16.27 17.50 1.48
C ILE A 490 -16.44 17.41 -0.02
N GLU A 491 -17.28 18.25 -0.59
CA GLU A 491 -17.73 18.11 -1.98
C GLU A 491 -17.64 19.43 -2.73
N LEU A 492 -17.10 19.37 -3.96
CA LEU A 492 -17.11 20.45 -4.94
C LEU A 492 -18.14 20.11 -6.01
N LEU A 493 -19.26 20.84 -6.01
CA LEU A 493 -20.40 20.64 -6.89
C LEU A 493 -20.30 21.57 -8.11
N THR A 494 -20.35 20.98 -9.29
CA THR A 494 -20.38 21.66 -10.59
C THR A 494 -21.39 21.05 -11.58
N PRO A 495 -22.59 20.62 -11.16
CA PRO A 495 -23.59 20.12 -12.11
C PRO A 495 -24.09 21.25 -13.04
N ALA A 496 -24.56 20.87 -14.23
CA ALA A 496 -25.18 21.82 -15.17
C ALA A 496 -26.43 22.46 -14.56
N ASP A 497 -27.27 21.64 -13.93
CA ASP A 497 -28.50 22.04 -13.25
C ASP A 497 -28.42 21.66 -11.76
N GLY A 498 -28.89 22.56 -10.89
CA GLY A 498 -28.88 22.37 -9.43
C GLY A 498 -27.72 23.07 -8.71
N PRO A 499 -27.48 22.73 -7.43
CA PRO A 499 -26.52 23.45 -6.60
C PRO A 499 -25.09 23.39 -7.13
N GLN A 500 -24.41 24.53 -7.15
CA GLN A 500 -23.02 24.61 -7.56
C GLN A 500 -22.18 25.29 -6.48
N GLY A 501 -21.05 24.70 -6.07
CA GLY A 501 -20.17 25.29 -5.07
C GLY A 501 -19.61 24.24 -4.12
N ILE A 502 -19.65 24.48 -2.81
CA ILE A 502 -19.03 23.59 -1.81
C ILE A 502 -20.10 23.04 -0.88
N ARG A 503 -20.14 21.72 -0.72
CA ARG A 503 -21.01 21.06 0.26
C ARG A 503 -20.18 20.28 1.27
N LEU A 504 -20.38 20.54 2.55
CA LEU A 504 -19.83 19.78 3.67
C LEU A 504 -20.96 18.99 4.31
N VAL A 505 -20.73 17.72 4.61
CA VAL A 505 -21.72 16.81 5.20
C VAL A 505 -21.07 15.99 6.31
N THR A 506 -21.79 15.72 7.39
CA THR A 506 -21.42 14.70 8.38
C THR A 506 -22.48 13.60 8.45
N GLY A 507 -22.06 12.34 8.59
CA GLY A 507 -22.95 11.18 8.73
C GLY A 507 -23.69 10.74 7.46
N LEU A 508 -24.41 9.62 7.57
CA LEU A 508 -25.24 9.06 6.50
C LEU A 508 -26.68 9.59 6.59
N THR A 509 -27.35 9.68 5.44
CA THR A 509 -28.82 9.66 5.40
C THR A 509 -29.27 8.24 5.71
N SER A 510 -30.17 8.06 6.69
CA SER A 510 -30.70 6.74 7.02
C SER A 510 -31.42 6.15 5.80
N ASP A 511 -30.90 5.05 5.25
CA ASP A 511 -31.45 4.41 4.04
C ASP A 511 -32.81 3.70 4.25
N LYS A 512 -33.44 3.82 5.42
CA LYS A 512 -34.71 3.15 5.73
C LYS A 512 -35.52 3.89 6.78
N GLY A 513 -36.24 4.95 6.42
CA GLY A 513 -37.46 5.42 7.11
C GLY A 513 -37.42 5.70 8.63
N ASP A 514 -36.28 5.57 9.31
CA ASP A 514 -36.11 5.84 10.73
C ASP A 514 -35.69 7.30 10.91
N GLU A 515 -36.49 8.06 11.66
CA GLU A 515 -36.41 9.51 11.91
C GLU A 515 -35.17 9.96 12.72
N LYS A 516 -34.04 9.24 12.67
CA LYS A 516 -32.82 9.56 13.44
C LYS A 516 -31.59 9.78 12.56
N ALA A 517 -31.72 10.57 11.49
CA ALA A 517 -30.58 10.99 10.70
C ALA A 517 -29.88 12.19 11.41
N GLN A 518 -28.88 11.89 12.25
CA GLN A 518 -27.94 12.89 12.79
C GLN A 518 -27.00 13.39 11.68
N ARG A 519 -27.56 14.17 10.75
CA ARG A 519 -26.84 14.73 9.61
C ARG A 519 -26.73 16.24 9.75
N LEU A 520 -25.51 16.75 9.63
CA LEU A 520 -25.24 18.17 9.46
C LEU A 520 -24.78 18.41 8.04
N SER A 521 -25.26 19.50 7.43
CA SER A 521 -24.77 19.93 6.12
C SER A 521 -24.64 21.44 6.01
N LEU A 522 -23.57 21.86 5.35
CA LEU A 522 -23.32 23.24 4.94
C LEU A 522 -23.15 23.26 3.42
N LEU A 523 -23.96 24.05 2.74
CA LEU A 523 -23.88 24.25 1.29
C LEU A 523 -23.62 25.73 1.01
N LEU A 524 -22.49 26.00 0.37
CA LEU A 524 -22.14 27.28 -0.24
C LEU A 524 -22.50 27.19 -1.73
N ASP A 525 -23.68 27.70 -2.11
CA ASP A 525 -24.21 27.61 -3.47
C ASP A 525 -24.01 28.92 -4.24
N ARG A 526 -23.10 28.91 -5.20
CA ARG A 526 -22.84 30.05 -6.09
C ARG A 526 -23.94 30.27 -7.13
N SER A 527 -24.70 29.22 -7.48
CA SER A 527 -25.77 29.33 -8.48
C SER A 527 -26.99 30.05 -7.89
N ALA A 528 -27.31 29.76 -6.64
CA ALA A 528 -28.37 30.42 -5.88
C ALA A 528 -27.88 31.68 -5.15
N HIS A 529 -26.57 31.95 -5.13
CA HIS A 529 -25.93 32.97 -4.28
C HIS A 529 -26.33 32.83 -2.80
N ALA A 530 -26.36 31.60 -2.30
CA ALA A 530 -26.92 31.25 -1.00
C ALA A 530 -25.95 30.42 -0.15
N ILE A 531 -26.07 30.55 1.18
CA ILE A 531 -25.47 29.64 2.15
C ILE A 531 -26.61 28.93 2.87
N ALA A 532 -26.65 27.60 2.76
CA ALA A 532 -27.66 26.78 3.44
C ALA A 532 -26.99 25.93 4.52
N LEU A 533 -27.50 26.04 5.75
CA LEU A 533 -27.24 25.09 6.83
C LEU A 533 -28.46 24.21 7.03
N SER A 534 -28.26 22.92 7.16
CA SER A 534 -29.30 21.98 7.55
C SER A 534 -28.76 21.02 8.60
N ALA A 535 -29.56 20.80 9.65
CA ALA A 535 -29.31 19.89 10.74
C ALA A 535 -30.59 19.06 10.92
N GLY A 536 -30.48 17.73 11.00
CA GLY A 536 -31.57 16.75 10.97
C GLY A 536 -32.63 16.88 12.08
N THR A 537 -33.13 15.77 12.60
CA THR A 537 -34.02 15.71 13.78
C THR A 537 -33.19 15.44 15.04
N ASP A 538 -33.65 15.86 16.24
CA ASP A 538 -32.97 15.64 17.54
C ASP A 538 -31.59 16.33 17.74
N ASP A 539 -31.40 17.57 17.27
CA ASP A 539 -30.14 18.30 17.51
C ASP A 539 -30.21 19.20 18.75
N LYS A 540 -29.18 19.14 19.60
CA LYS A 540 -29.06 19.91 20.85
C LYS A 540 -29.06 21.44 20.65
N ALA A 541 -28.61 21.95 19.49
CA ALA A 541 -28.66 23.36 19.12
C ALA A 541 -28.21 23.56 17.66
N VAL A 542 -28.82 24.51 16.94
CA VAL A 542 -28.31 25.00 15.64
C VAL A 542 -28.08 26.51 15.76
N SER A 543 -26.81 26.93 15.74
CA SER A 543 -26.42 28.33 15.83
C SER A 543 -25.62 28.76 14.59
N LEU A 544 -26.03 29.84 13.93
CA LEU A 544 -25.26 30.50 12.87
C LEU A 544 -24.83 31.87 13.38
N GLN A 545 -23.52 32.09 13.46
CA GLN A 545 -22.95 33.40 13.75
C GLN A 545 -22.38 33.96 12.44
N LEU A 546 -22.90 35.11 12.00
CA LEU A 546 -22.47 35.78 10.76
C LEU A 546 -21.86 37.13 11.12
N ASP A 547 -20.55 37.27 10.90
CA ASP A 547 -19.82 38.55 10.99
C ASP A 547 -19.68 39.14 9.58
N CYS A 548 -20.79 39.64 9.02
CA CYS A 548 -20.81 40.23 7.69
C CYS A 548 -21.56 41.56 7.65
N ALA A 549 -20.86 42.61 7.20
CA ALA A 549 -21.46 43.88 6.82
C ALA A 549 -22.22 43.74 5.48
N GLY A 550 -23.52 43.46 5.55
CA GLY A 550 -24.44 43.77 4.46
C GLY A 550 -25.18 42.59 3.83
N GLN A 551 -26.50 42.79 3.78
CA GLN A 551 -27.55 42.17 2.96
C GLN A 551 -27.92 40.69 3.23
N PHE A 552 -28.92 40.56 4.11
CA PHE A 552 -29.82 39.42 4.33
C PHE A 552 -29.19 38.18 4.98
N ALA A 553 -29.58 37.92 6.23
CA ALA A 553 -29.39 36.64 6.88
C ALA A 553 -30.76 36.02 7.19
N ALA A 554 -30.94 34.76 6.83
CA ALA A 554 -32.12 33.97 7.18
C ALA A 554 -31.65 32.62 7.74
N LEU A 555 -32.18 32.23 8.90
CA LEU A 555 -31.99 30.89 9.47
C LEU A 555 -33.36 30.22 9.58
N GLY A 556 -33.46 28.98 9.09
CA GLY A 556 -34.57 28.08 9.33
C GLY A 556 -34.13 26.97 10.27
N ALA A 557 -34.67 26.89 11.48
CA ALA A 557 -34.51 25.70 12.33
C ALA A 557 -35.58 24.67 11.95
N GLY A 558 -35.19 23.38 11.86
CA GLY A 558 -36.09 22.26 11.58
C GLY A 558 -37.06 21.95 12.74
N THR A 559 -37.51 20.70 12.85
CA THR A 559 -38.41 20.24 13.92
C THR A 559 -37.63 19.80 15.16
N ASP A 560 -38.25 19.87 16.35
CA ASP A 560 -37.78 19.33 17.64
C ASP A 560 -36.37 19.78 18.05
N LYS A 561 -36.18 21.09 18.26
CA LYS A 561 -34.89 21.69 18.65
C LYS A 561 -34.92 22.23 20.07
N ASP A 562 -33.84 22.03 20.83
CA ASP A 562 -33.70 22.63 22.15
C ASP A 562 -33.60 24.17 22.08
N GLN A 563 -32.75 24.68 21.19
CA GLN A 563 -32.61 26.12 20.93
C GLN A 563 -32.29 26.44 19.46
N ALA A 564 -32.89 27.51 18.92
CA ALA A 564 -32.53 28.14 17.65
C ALA A 564 -32.09 29.59 17.89
N GLN A 565 -30.87 29.94 17.47
CA GLN A 565 -30.28 31.24 17.75
C GLN A 565 -29.51 31.81 16.57
N ILE A 566 -29.72 33.11 16.30
CA ILE A 566 -28.84 33.94 15.45
C ILE A 566 -28.24 35.04 16.33
N CYS A 567 -26.92 35.18 16.30
CA CYS A 567 -26.20 36.31 16.86
C CYS A 567 -25.48 37.06 15.75
N LEU A 568 -25.67 38.38 15.69
CA LEU A 568 -25.00 39.28 14.75
C LEU A 568 -24.30 40.40 15.50
N ASP A 569 -23.09 40.71 15.09
CA ASP A 569 -22.17 41.71 15.64
C ASP A 569 -21.94 42.90 14.68
N GLN A 570 -22.76 43.05 13.62
CA GLN A 570 -22.69 44.20 12.70
C GLN A 570 -24.07 44.64 12.15
N LYS A 571 -24.14 45.86 11.57
CA LYS A 571 -25.39 46.47 11.06
C LYS A 571 -25.99 45.71 9.87
N ASN A 572 -27.31 45.45 9.91
CA ASN A 572 -28.00 44.68 8.86
C ASN A 572 -29.26 45.35 8.28
N LYS A 573 -29.54 45.14 6.98
CA LYS A 573 -30.74 45.68 6.32
C LYS A 573 -32.02 44.90 6.67
N LYS A 574 -31.96 43.57 6.69
CA LYS A 574 -33.07 42.70 7.08
C LYS A 574 -32.54 41.42 7.71
N LEU A 575 -33.11 41.02 8.83
CA LEU A 575 -32.85 39.75 9.51
C LEU A 575 -34.16 39.00 9.70
N THR A 576 -34.17 37.69 9.39
CA THR A 576 -35.33 36.83 9.62
C THR A 576 -34.90 35.52 10.27
N LEU A 577 -35.46 35.19 11.43
CA LEU A 577 -35.31 33.88 12.08
C LEU A 577 -36.65 33.16 12.03
N GLY A 578 -36.70 32.02 11.32
CA GLY A 578 -37.89 31.16 11.24
C GLY A 578 -37.64 29.82 11.93
N THR A 579 -38.61 29.29 12.66
CA THR A 579 -38.51 27.95 13.25
C THR A 579 -39.62 27.02 12.77
N GLY A 580 -39.34 25.71 12.77
CA GLY A 580 -40.30 24.64 12.50
C GLY A 580 -41.18 24.31 13.70
N THR A 581 -41.64 23.06 13.80
CA THR A 581 -42.51 22.57 14.87
C THR A 581 -41.70 22.11 16.10
N GLY A 582 -42.16 22.36 17.33
CA GLY A 582 -41.59 21.74 18.54
C GLY A 582 -40.26 22.32 19.05
N THR A 583 -39.96 23.62 18.86
CA THR A 583 -38.71 24.23 19.37
C THR A 583 -38.87 24.71 20.82
N ASN A 584 -37.99 24.28 21.74
CA ASN A 584 -38.04 24.65 23.15
C ASN A 584 -37.79 26.16 23.39
N ALA A 585 -36.74 26.75 22.80
CA ALA A 585 -36.55 28.20 22.84
C ALA A 585 -36.06 28.78 21.52
N VAL A 586 -36.70 29.85 21.05
CA VAL A 586 -36.27 30.65 19.90
C VAL A 586 -35.74 31.98 20.39
N ASN A 587 -34.42 32.17 20.33
CA ASN A 587 -33.76 33.36 20.88
C ASN A 587 -33.09 34.15 19.78
N LEU A 588 -33.34 35.46 19.74
CA LEU A 588 -32.64 36.37 18.86
C LEU A 588 -32.02 37.50 19.67
N THR A 589 -30.69 37.58 19.64
CA THR A 589 -29.88 38.55 20.38
C THR A 589 -29.08 39.38 19.37
N LEU A 590 -29.25 40.70 19.39
CA LEU A 590 -28.55 41.64 18.50
C LEU A 590 -27.75 42.66 19.30
N ASN A 591 -26.50 42.87 18.90
CA ASN A 591 -25.60 43.87 19.51
C ASN A 591 -25.39 45.12 18.62
N HIS A 592 -26.10 45.25 17.48
CA HIS A 592 -25.96 46.37 16.51
C HIS A 592 -27.28 46.78 15.82
N ASP A 593 -27.34 48.00 15.25
CA ASP A 593 -28.53 48.55 14.56
C ASP A 593 -28.99 47.69 13.36
N THR A 594 -30.29 47.37 13.25
CA THR A 594 -30.87 46.74 12.04
C THR A 594 -32.09 47.51 11.49
N GLN A 595 -32.31 47.49 10.17
CA GLN A 595 -33.46 48.20 9.59
C GLN A 595 -34.77 47.42 9.71
N THR A 596 -34.75 46.10 9.53
CA THR A 596 -35.93 45.25 9.69
C THR A 596 -35.55 43.95 10.36
N LEU A 597 -36.22 43.64 11.46
CA LEU A 597 -36.07 42.39 12.18
C LEU A 597 -37.40 41.62 12.16
N THR A 598 -37.36 40.34 11.81
CA THR A 598 -38.54 39.46 11.83
C THR A 598 -38.19 38.15 12.53
N LEU A 599 -38.96 37.80 13.55
CA LEU A 599 -39.00 36.43 14.09
C LEU A 599 -40.31 35.80 13.64
N ALA A 600 -40.25 34.59 13.10
CA ALA A 600 -41.41 33.78 12.75
C ALA A 600 -41.29 32.46 13.50
N ALA A 601 -41.82 32.40 14.73
CA ALA A 601 -41.86 31.15 15.47
C ALA A 601 -42.86 30.20 14.78
N GLY A 602 -42.48 28.93 14.57
CA GLY A 602 -43.37 27.89 14.03
C GLY A 602 -44.43 27.43 15.03
N THR A 603 -44.87 26.16 14.95
CA THR A 603 -45.92 25.62 15.84
C THR A 603 -45.34 24.95 17.10
N ASP A 604 -46.08 24.94 18.20
CA ASP A 604 -45.79 24.17 19.43
C ASP A 604 -44.45 24.48 20.10
N ASN A 605 -44.09 25.77 20.18
CA ASN A 605 -42.82 26.20 20.79
C ASN A 605 -42.99 26.50 22.29
N ASN A 606 -42.01 26.16 23.14
CA ASN A 606 -42.11 26.43 24.58
C ASN A 606 -41.82 27.92 24.90
N GLN A 607 -40.86 28.56 24.21
CA GLN A 607 -40.57 29.97 24.39
C GLN A 607 -40.09 30.63 23.09
N ALA A 608 -40.60 31.81 22.75
CA ALA A 608 -40.09 32.67 21.68
C ALA A 608 -39.70 34.03 22.29
N GLN A 609 -38.41 34.36 22.29
CA GLN A 609 -37.88 35.55 22.94
C GLN A 609 -37.01 36.40 22.01
N ILE A 610 -37.25 37.71 22.05
CA ILE A 610 -36.35 38.72 21.48
C ILE A 610 -35.85 39.61 22.62
N CYS A 611 -34.52 39.72 22.73
CA CYS A 611 -33.86 40.71 23.58
C CYS A 611 -33.02 41.65 22.71
N LEU A 612 -33.28 42.96 22.78
CA LEU A 612 -32.61 43.96 21.97
C LEU A 612 -32.03 45.07 22.85
N ASP A 613 -30.76 45.40 22.63
CA ASP A 613 -30.06 46.54 23.26
C ASP A 613 -29.75 47.72 22.31
N GLN A 614 -30.11 47.63 21.00
CA GLN A 614 -29.82 48.65 19.97
C GLN A 614 -31.05 49.15 19.15
N LYS A 615 -30.88 50.22 18.35
CA LYS A 615 -31.95 50.89 17.57
C LYS A 615 -32.39 50.07 16.36
N ASN A 616 -33.71 50.00 16.12
CA ASN A 616 -34.26 49.34 14.93
C ASN A 616 -35.34 50.19 14.22
N LYS A 617 -35.40 50.18 12.87
CA LYS A 617 -36.50 50.89 12.16
C LYS A 617 -37.82 50.12 12.20
N LYS A 618 -37.79 48.81 12.02
CA LYS A 618 -38.98 47.95 12.05
C LYS A 618 -38.69 46.62 12.76
N LEU A 619 -39.50 46.25 13.74
CA LEU A 619 -39.47 44.97 14.41
C LEU A 619 -40.81 44.25 14.21
N THR A 620 -40.75 42.98 13.80
CA THR A 620 -41.92 42.12 13.64
C THR A 620 -41.70 40.80 14.37
N LEU A 621 -42.61 40.46 15.25
CA LEU A 621 -42.71 39.16 15.92
C LEU A 621 -43.96 38.47 15.42
N GLY A 622 -43.81 37.46 14.57
CA GLY A 622 -44.87 36.55 14.20
C GLY A 622 -44.73 35.29 15.07
N THR A 623 -45.79 34.93 15.77
CA THR A 623 -45.83 33.67 16.52
C THR A 623 -46.75 32.72 15.77
N GLY A 624 -46.37 31.45 15.65
CA GLY A 624 -47.20 30.41 15.08
C GLY A 624 -48.30 29.95 16.04
N THR A 625 -48.78 28.72 15.86
CA THR A 625 -49.84 28.13 16.70
C THR A 625 -49.24 27.44 17.94
N GLY A 626 -49.89 27.50 19.10
CA GLY A 626 -49.50 26.70 20.27
C GLY A 626 -48.20 27.09 20.98
N THR A 627 -47.79 28.37 20.98
CA THR A 627 -46.57 28.80 21.69
C THR A 627 -46.85 29.10 23.17
N ASN A 628 -46.08 28.53 24.10
CA ASN A 628 -46.30 28.71 25.56
C ASN A 628 -46.00 30.14 26.04
N ALA A 629 -44.83 30.70 25.74
CA ALA A 629 -44.47 32.06 26.14
C ALA A 629 -43.85 32.87 24.98
N VAL A 630 -44.37 34.07 24.73
CA VAL A 630 -43.84 35.02 23.77
C VAL A 630 -43.37 36.26 24.51
N ASN A 631 -42.04 36.45 24.59
CA ASN A 631 -41.42 37.51 25.38
C ASN A 631 -40.67 38.49 24.49
N LEU A 632 -41.05 39.77 24.54
CA LEU A 632 -40.29 40.85 23.94
C LEU A 632 -39.80 41.84 25.00
N THR A 633 -38.47 42.00 25.07
CA THR A 633 -37.83 43.02 25.90
C THR A 633 -37.02 43.96 25.02
N LEU A 634 -37.39 45.25 25.00
CA LEU A 634 -36.69 46.29 24.25
C LEU A 634 -36.02 47.31 25.18
N ASN A 635 -34.70 47.46 25.07
CA ASN A 635 -33.91 48.45 25.80
C ASN A 635 -33.47 49.65 24.93
N HIS A 636 -34.01 49.82 23.70
CA HIS A 636 -33.70 50.98 22.85
C HIS A 636 -34.84 51.43 21.90
N ASP A 637 -34.70 52.60 21.24
CA ASP A 637 -35.71 53.26 20.38
C ASP A 637 -36.04 52.43 19.12
N THR A 638 -37.33 52.15 18.88
CA THR A 638 -37.81 51.48 17.66
C THR A 638 -38.87 52.34 16.94
N GLN A 639 -38.82 52.46 15.61
CA GLN A 639 -39.83 53.29 14.91
C GLN A 639 -41.18 52.58 14.75
N THR A 640 -41.17 51.31 14.33
CA THR A 640 -42.39 50.49 14.20
C THR A 640 -42.17 49.13 14.85
N LEU A 641 -43.05 48.78 15.79
CA LEU A 641 -43.12 47.45 16.39
C LEU A 641 -44.47 46.81 16.04
N THR A 642 -44.43 45.58 15.52
CA THR A 642 -45.62 44.76 15.25
C THR A 642 -45.47 43.40 15.90
N LEU A 643 -46.37 43.08 16.82
CA LEU A 643 -46.58 41.71 17.30
C LEU A 643 -47.79 41.14 16.56
N ALA A 644 -47.63 40.02 15.87
CA ALA A 644 -48.70 39.21 15.30
C ALA A 644 -48.69 37.87 16.04
N ALA A 645 -49.43 37.79 17.14
CA ALA A 645 -49.61 36.53 17.83
C ALA A 645 -50.50 35.60 17.00
N GLY A 646 -50.07 34.36 16.81
CA GLY A 646 -50.83 33.27 16.19
C GLY A 646 -51.94 32.74 17.11
N THR A 647 -52.40 31.51 16.90
CA THR A 647 -53.52 30.92 17.66
C THR A 647 -53.05 30.13 18.89
N ASP A 648 -53.86 30.08 19.94
CA ASP A 648 -53.72 29.17 21.10
C ASP A 648 -52.42 29.33 21.91
N ASN A 649 -52.01 30.57 22.20
CA ASN A 649 -50.80 30.84 22.99
C ASN A 649 -51.10 30.97 24.50
N ASN A 650 -50.20 30.51 25.38
CA ASN A 650 -50.43 30.62 26.83
C ASN A 650 -50.15 32.03 27.38
N GLN A 651 -49.06 32.68 26.98
CA GLN A 651 -48.74 34.03 27.44
C GLN A 651 -48.01 34.85 26.37
N ALA A 652 -48.44 36.09 26.15
CA ALA A 652 -47.73 37.09 25.36
C ALA A 652 -47.39 38.31 26.23
N GLN A 653 -46.10 38.55 26.48
CA GLN A 653 -45.61 39.64 27.32
C GLN A 653 -44.68 40.58 26.54
N ILE A 654 -44.95 41.88 26.67
CA ILE A 654 -44.12 42.93 26.08
C ILE A 654 -43.78 43.95 27.16
N CYS A 655 -42.48 44.13 27.38
CA CYS A 655 -41.94 45.15 28.28
C CYS A 655 -41.10 46.14 27.46
N LEU A 656 -41.49 47.42 27.49
CA LEU A 656 -40.84 48.49 26.73
C LEU A 656 -40.30 49.56 27.67
N ASP A 657 -39.00 49.85 27.57
CA ASP A 657 -38.32 50.82 28.43
C ASP A 657 -37.93 52.14 27.71
N GLN A 658 -38.28 52.32 26.42
CA GLN A 658 -37.90 53.51 25.62
C GLN A 658 -38.95 53.96 24.55
N LYS A 659 -38.66 55.05 23.79
CA LYS A 659 -39.63 55.74 22.90
C LYS A 659 -39.93 54.96 21.63
N ASN A 660 -41.21 54.92 21.23
CA ASN A 660 -41.65 54.30 19.97
C ASN A 660 -42.58 55.22 19.15
N LYS A 661 -42.45 55.25 17.81
CA LYS A 661 -43.38 56.02 16.95
C LYS A 661 -44.71 55.30 16.74
N LYS A 662 -44.69 53.98 16.52
CA LYS A 662 -45.91 53.18 16.32
C LYS A 662 -45.75 51.77 16.90
N LEU A 663 -46.68 51.37 17.76
CA LEU A 663 -46.81 50.03 18.31
C LEU A 663 -48.14 49.42 17.87
N THR A 664 -48.09 48.22 17.29
CA THR A 664 -49.27 47.44 16.91
C THR A 664 -49.19 46.03 17.50
N LEU A 665 -50.21 45.65 18.25
CA LEU A 665 -50.36 44.33 18.85
C LEU A 665 -51.59 43.65 18.27
N GLY A 666 -51.41 42.56 17.53
CA GLY A 666 -52.48 41.62 17.18
C GLY A 666 -52.37 40.41 18.08
N THR A 667 -53.39 40.13 18.91
CA THR A 667 -53.29 39.09 19.96
C THR A 667 -53.71 37.69 19.52
N GLY A 668 -53.96 37.47 18.22
CA GLY A 668 -54.41 36.18 17.71
C GLY A 668 -55.73 35.69 18.34
N THR A 669 -56.13 34.45 18.05
CA THR A 669 -57.31 33.81 18.62
C THR A 669 -56.91 32.81 19.71
N GLY A 670 -57.60 32.78 20.86
CA GLY A 670 -57.38 31.76 21.90
C GLY A 670 -56.13 31.96 22.79
N THR A 671 -55.63 33.20 22.94
CA THR A 671 -54.48 33.50 23.81
C THR A 671 -54.92 33.68 25.28
N ASN A 672 -54.30 32.96 26.21
CA ASN A 672 -54.70 32.98 27.64
C ASN A 672 -54.41 34.33 28.34
N ALA A 673 -53.21 34.89 28.20
CA ALA A 673 -52.86 36.17 28.82
C ALA A 673 -52.04 37.08 27.88
N VAL A 674 -52.41 38.35 27.78
CA VAL A 674 -51.67 39.39 27.05
C VAL A 674 -51.30 40.53 28.01
N ASN A 675 -50.00 40.70 28.26
CA ASN A 675 -49.49 41.70 29.20
C ASN A 675 -48.61 42.72 28.47
N LEU A 676 -49.03 43.99 28.49
CA LEU A 676 -48.26 45.10 27.96
C LEU A 676 -47.87 46.06 29.08
N THR A 677 -46.57 46.24 29.28
CA THR A 677 -46.01 47.25 30.19
C THR A 677 -45.21 48.28 29.40
N LEU A 678 -45.64 49.54 29.44
CA LEU A 678 -44.98 50.68 28.80
C LEU A 678 -44.38 51.60 29.86
N ASN A 679 -43.05 51.78 29.84
CA ASN A 679 -42.32 52.67 30.75
C ASN A 679 -41.90 54.02 30.11
N HIS A 680 -42.32 54.32 28.86
CA HIS A 680 -41.95 55.56 28.16
C HIS A 680 -42.93 56.00 27.04
N ASP A 681 -42.74 57.22 26.49
CA ASP A 681 -43.63 57.87 25.51
C ASP A 681 -43.77 57.09 24.19
N THR A 682 -45.00 56.72 23.81
CA THR A 682 -45.33 56.15 22.48
C THR A 682 -46.30 57.06 21.71
N GLN A 683 -46.01 57.36 20.43
CA GLN A 683 -46.85 58.29 19.65
C GLN A 683 -48.19 57.67 19.20
N THR A 684 -48.21 56.37 18.88
CA THR A 684 -49.44 55.66 18.51
C THR A 684 -49.38 54.21 19.00
N LEU A 685 -50.34 53.83 19.83
CA LEU A 685 -50.55 52.46 20.30
C LEU A 685 -51.86 51.92 19.73
N THR A 686 -51.80 50.79 19.03
CA THR A 686 -52.96 50.07 18.51
C THR A 686 -52.95 48.64 19.04
N LEU A 687 -53.99 48.26 19.78
CA LEU A 687 -54.26 46.87 20.12
C LEU A 687 -55.45 46.37 19.30
N ALA A 688 -55.25 45.27 18.59
CA ALA A 688 -56.28 44.46 17.96
C ALA A 688 -56.37 43.16 18.75
N ALA A 689 -57.27 43.10 19.71
CA ALA A 689 -57.53 41.87 20.43
C ALA A 689 -58.27 40.91 19.49
N GLY A 690 -57.74 39.71 19.25
CA GLY A 690 -58.53 38.67 18.56
C GLY A 690 -59.62 38.10 19.46
N THR A 691 -60.32 37.07 18.98
CA THR A 691 -61.44 36.44 19.69
C THR A 691 -60.95 35.41 20.73
N ASP A 692 -61.72 35.21 21.80
CA ASP A 692 -61.53 34.15 22.81
C ASP A 692 -60.24 34.26 23.66
N ASN A 693 -59.84 35.48 23.99
CA ASN A 693 -58.72 35.72 24.92
C ASN A 693 -59.21 35.81 26.38
N ASN A 694 -58.55 35.11 27.31
CA ASN A 694 -59.01 35.04 28.71
C ASN A 694 -58.73 36.34 29.49
N GLN A 695 -57.53 36.92 29.39
CA GLN A 695 -57.14 38.16 30.07
C GLN A 695 -56.24 39.06 29.21
N ALA A 696 -56.52 40.36 29.18
CA ALA A 696 -55.64 41.38 28.58
C ALA A 696 -55.43 42.55 29.54
N GLN A 697 -54.18 42.78 29.93
CA GLN A 697 -53.77 43.83 30.88
C GLN A 697 -52.81 44.81 30.22
N ILE A 698 -53.09 46.11 30.36
CA ILE A 698 -52.24 47.19 29.87
C ILE A 698 -51.90 48.14 31.03
N CYS A 699 -50.60 48.25 31.31
CA CYS A 699 -50.06 49.19 32.29
C CYS A 699 -49.34 50.33 31.54
N LEU A 700 -49.82 51.57 31.71
CA LEU A 700 -49.22 52.77 31.09
C LEU A 700 -48.72 53.71 32.18
N ASP A 701 -47.43 54.06 32.19
CA ASP A 701 -46.88 54.96 33.20
C ASP A 701 -46.67 56.42 32.74
N GLN A 702 -46.80 56.74 31.43
CA GLN A 702 -46.48 58.06 30.84
C GLN A 702 -47.38 58.49 29.64
N LYS A 703 -47.07 59.65 29.00
CA LYS A 703 -47.92 60.40 28.04
C LYS A 703 -47.96 59.77 26.64
N ASN A 704 -48.97 58.95 26.37
CA ASN A 704 -49.26 58.49 25.00
C ASN A 704 -50.09 59.52 24.21
N LYS A 705 -49.70 59.83 22.96
CA LYS A 705 -50.42 60.81 22.12
C LYS A 705 -51.73 60.26 21.53
N LYS A 706 -51.82 58.96 21.28
CA LYS A 706 -53.00 58.29 20.71
C LYS A 706 -53.03 56.80 21.09
N LEU A 707 -54.11 56.37 21.72
CA LEU A 707 -54.44 54.97 22.04
C LEU A 707 -55.65 54.53 21.20
N THR A 708 -55.58 53.34 20.61
CA THR A 708 -56.70 52.72 19.88
C THR A 708 -56.83 51.26 20.34
N LEU A 709 -58.00 50.92 20.87
CA LEU A 709 -58.35 49.59 21.36
C LEU A 709 -59.45 49.04 20.46
N ASN A 710 -59.18 47.92 19.77
CA ASN A 710 -60.16 47.15 19.04
C ASN A 710 -60.34 45.82 19.78
N GLY A 711 -61.36 45.74 20.64
CA GLY A 711 -61.68 44.52 21.36
C GLY A 711 -62.42 43.53 20.46
N GLY A 712 -61.82 42.37 20.18
CA GLY A 712 -62.58 41.15 19.90
C GLY A 712 -63.27 40.65 21.18
N ALA A 713 -64.00 39.53 21.09
CA ALA A 713 -64.69 38.89 22.21
C ALA A 713 -63.73 38.32 23.28
N ALA A 714 -63.01 39.20 23.99
CA ALA A 714 -62.16 38.86 25.12
C ALA A 714 -62.96 38.91 26.43
N GLY A 715 -62.61 38.04 27.40
CA GLY A 715 -63.33 37.90 28.67
C GLY A 715 -63.28 39.14 29.57
N THR A 716 -62.11 39.77 29.70
CA THR A 716 -61.88 40.98 30.52
C THR A 716 -60.74 41.82 29.93
N LEU A 717 -60.91 43.15 29.85
CA LEU A 717 -59.87 44.11 29.44
C LEU A 717 -59.64 45.12 30.57
N GLU A 718 -58.43 45.18 31.13
CA GLU A 718 -58.09 46.05 32.25
C GLU A 718 -57.03 47.09 31.86
N LEU A 719 -57.32 48.36 32.14
CA LEU A 719 -56.47 49.52 31.84
C LEU A 719 -56.03 50.18 33.16
N ALA A 720 -54.76 50.04 33.52
CA ALA A 720 -54.18 50.71 34.70
C ALA A 720 -53.17 51.78 34.24
N ALA A 721 -53.48 53.06 34.45
CA ALA A 721 -52.54 54.13 34.12
C ALA A 721 -52.68 55.34 35.04
N ASN A 722 -51.58 56.07 35.23
CA ASN A 722 -51.54 57.28 36.06
C ASN A 722 -52.24 58.50 35.43
N ASN A 723 -52.71 58.41 34.16
CA ASN A 723 -53.52 59.42 33.46
C ASN A 723 -54.13 58.84 32.17
N ILE A 724 -55.36 58.31 32.23
CA ILE A 724 -56.10 57.91 31.02
C ILE A 724 -56.93 59.10 30.55
N ASN A 725 -56.61 59.67 29.38
CA ASN A 725 -57.50 60.60 28.68
C ASN A 725 -58.13 59.88 27.49
N ILE A 726 -59.39 59.46 27.62
CA ILE A 726 -60.18 58.93 26.50
C ILE A 726 -60.92 60.10 25.87
N THR A 727 -60.33 60.73 24.86
CA THR A 727 -60.99 61.81 24.10
C THR A 727 -61.64 61.27 22.83
N ALA A 728 -62.97 61.29 22.79
CA ALA A 728 -63.73 61.12 21.54
C ALA A 728 -64.20 62.49 21.07
N THR A 729 -63.87 62.87 19.83
CA THR A 729 -64.29 64.16 19.27
C THR A 729 -65.76 64.18 18.84
N GLU A 730 -66.45 63.03 18.78
CA GLU A 730 -67.89 62.97 18.50
C GLU A 730 -68.66 62.00 19.41
N LYS A 731 -68.25 60.73 19.58
CA LYS A 731 -68.93 59.77 20.46
C LYS A 731 -67.98 58.71 21.03
N LEU A 732 -68.01 58.50 22.34
CA LEU A 732 -67.36 57.37 23.02
C LEU A 732 -68.43 56.33 23.35
N THR A 733 -68.29 55.09 22.87
CA THR A 733 -69.19 53.97 23.21
C THR A 733 -68.37 52.87 23.86
N LEU A 734 -68.62 52.61 25.14
CA LEU A 734 -68.08 51.46 25.87
C LEU A 734 -69.18 50.39 25.92
N GLN A 735 -68.93 49.21 25.36
CA GLN A 735 -69.87 48.08 25.40
C GLN A 735 -69.13 46.84 25.90
N GLY A 736 -69.64 46.27 26.99
CA GLY A 736 -69.13 45.07 27.63
C GLY A 736 -70.19 44.52 28.59
N LYS A 737 -70.13 43.21 28.89
CA LYS A 737 -71.11 42.56 29.78
C LYS A 737 -71.07 43.12 31.20
N ASN A 738 -69.89 43.55 31.67
CA ASN A 738 -69.63 44.31 32.89
C ASN A 738 -68.56 45.36 32.56
N VAL A 739 -68.83 46.63 32.81
CA VAL A 739 -67.87 47.73 32.62
C VAL A 739 -67.76 48.45 33.97
N ASP A 740 -66.71 48.16 34.73
CA ASP A 740 -66.40 48.85 35.98
C ASP A 740 -65.34 49.92 35.71
N ILE A 741 -65.68 51.16 36.04
CA ILE A 741 -64.79 52.33 36.00
C ILE A 741 -64.55 52.70 37.46
N ASN A 742 -63.35 52.46 37.98
CA ASN A 742 -62.95 52.92 39.31
C ASN A 742 -62.51 54.38 39.31
#